data_AF-A0A9Q1BZB9-F1
#
_entry.id   AF-A0A9Q1BZB9-F1
#
_cell.length_a   1.000
_cell.length_b   1.000
_cell.length_c   1.000
_cell.angle_alpha   90.00
_cell.angle_beta   90.00
_cell.angle_gamma   90.00
#
_symmetry.space_group_name_H-M   'P 1'
#
loop_
_entity.id
_entity.type
_entity.pdbx_description
1 polymer ?
#
loop_
_entity_poly.entity_id
_entity_poly.type
_entity_poly.pdbx_seq_one_letter_code
_entity_poly.pdbx_strand_id
1 'polypeptide(L)'
;MSLYKLFIAVTISSQIRCPRNIQIEKGDNKTISCNFVEKQLHSLYWYKGNTASSGPILQIENGQPGGSKLGEGHYMMTRSGAMTIINTTVEQEGVYSVLVYFTEEDLESTTIIINVTVTPSPPCPKINVCDSCEECSKATVTISNLTCRINFSRPKIPVEWVVVSKTGISLTMDPPVIQKDDSTNTWKSSVRLSYEPSSCNQKAILQCVAQDDSHILEYAVSSVILYTGNCSGKNTTDTNLLLHGRVAIYVVYPIAIIAAVVICFICCILIYRNCGPNGTEKNMTAESQSLLSSENECDDEGKHLKSYLENFYKSMKYAAVLPWVEVPFDAFYTSCECIVIDGNGTKMPVKSDNLFSNDHIQKIIRKNQTVLINGNCAFGRTMLAKGLLQQWAREKKHDFIFIYLPLEGTQPNTRILDILKQEMNLTKYSDDKIKRIIEQYKCLIMLDGLDKINLASKQWISSELEETATSGPSSLSPVKHSDANFTVKDVLNQFRKGTYPKLGVWATTQDMNQTYPWFSKLVSPVEIKGYLKEQVEECVSTICSFYVNLKHISDNFCIELLKPKASKRMSGEEHTAEESNCNRDFFKATEVSNLSCDNSKNKIKQGAGTSGIYRERIKHITSQVHEFLEDQCIYDEFKVDPYILLLVIHIVSAKASDVLWQLREVQINNISKLMHLVVTCLEQTYIQIQGKHSPPPEEFQTIKLKLGEMAYNRMFSKSAGHLPPSVYKHPDESCALAIGLLKEDLRKDKKGDVSCPELLFRHELLKDYLTAVYIDQDSTYFDELMATLKKEKNDPYVGVLKFISCNGYQLNRFYNDLMELEMYNNVIDCIHRRKDFDKTHGILSKFCTREVYLARLENKQHQNAVRTFCKLCKRQDVKRFNVVSFHYQIKLHKLYFQQSCPKEFWKSLDLPKVETLGFVCNNFSDEEFISVLIFFGENAVTSKLSFVDCNIPVELSESTIHSLKQRIGTNMRVQRKTDQVDPSPCELDYYTGKWSTVYL
;
A
#
# COMPACT_ATOMS: atom_id res chain seq x y z
N MET A 1 2.83 16.49 44.93
CA MET A 1 1.75 15.94 44.08
C MET A 1 0.63 16.97 43.83
N SER A 2 0.94 18.24 43.47
CA SER A 2 -0.08 19.32 43.41
C SER A 2 0.07 20.32 42.24
N LEU A 3 1.01 20.12 41.31
CA LEU A 3 1.17 20.95 40.10
C LEU A 3 0.76 20.24 38.80
N TYR A 4 0.73 18.90 38.80
CA TYR A 4 0.43 18.08 37.61
C TYR A 4 -1.06 18.14 37.16
N LYS A 5 -1.97 18.58 38.05
CA LYS A 5 -3.40 18.74 37.73
C LYS A 5 -3.74 20.09 37.08
N LEU A 6 -2.88 21.11 37.20
CA LEU A 6 -3.18 22.45 36.69
C LEU A 6 -2.81 22.63 35.21
N PHE A 7 -1.87 21.84 34.68
CA PHE A 7 -1.40 21.92 33.28
C PHE A 7 -2.20 21.06 32.28
N ILE A 8 -3.17 20.27 32.73
CA ILE A 8 -4.08 19.51 31.84
C ILE A 8 -5.25 20.40 31.34
N ALA A 9 -5.39 21.63 31.87
CA ALA A 9 -6.52 22.53 31.60
C ALA A 9 -6.36 23.46 30.38
N VAL A 10 -5.26 23.37 29.61
CA VAL A 10 -4.95 24.24 28.45
C VAL A 10 -4.17 23.41 27.41
N THR A 11 -4.63 23.11 26.19
CA THR A 11 -5.93 23.32 25.55
C THR A 11 -6.36 22.03 24.85
N ILE A 12 -7.35 21.31 25.39
CA ILE A 12 -8.32 20.70 24.48
C ILE A 12 -9.15 21.89 24.02
N SER A 13 -8.93 22.37 22.78
CA SER A 13 -9.94 23.26 22.21
C SER A 13 -11.23 22.45 22.21
N SER A 14 -12.25 22.98 22.88
CA SER A 14 -13.60 22.61 22.51
C SER A 14 -13.71 22.85 21.00
N GLN A 15 -14.37 21.91 20.34
CA GLN A 15 -14.73 22.03 18.94
C GLN A 15 -16.19 21.60 18.89
N ILE A 16 -17.08 22.52 18.55
CA ILE A 16 -18.46 22.19 18.18
C ILE A 16 -18.40 21.06 17.16
N ARG A 17 -18.95 19.89 17.49
CA ARG A 17 -19.03 18.78 16.54
C ARG A 17 -20.41 18.73 15.91
N CYS A 18 -20.54 19.38 14.76
CA CYS A 18 -21.69 19.25 13.89
C CYS A 18 -21.46 18.17 12.81
N PRO A 19 -22.50 17.46 12.35
CA PRO A 19 -22.46 16.75 11.06
C PRO A 19 -22.19 17.75 9.93
N ARG A 20 -21.26 17.41 9.00
CA ARG A 20 -20.88 18.32 7.90
C ARG A 20 -21.81 18.27 6.70
N ASN A 21 -22.29 17.09 6.33
CA ASN A 21 -23.16 16.89 5.17
C ASN A 21 -24.43 16.19 5.64
N ILE A 22 -25.60 16.71 5.26
CA ILE A 22 -26.89 16.15 5.61
C ILE A 22 -27.76 16.08 4.35
N GLN A 23 -28.22 14.87 4.04
CA GLN A 23 -29.30 14.66 3.08
C GLN A 23 -30.65 14.68 3.83
N ILE A 24 -31.63 15.36 3.23
CA ILE A 24 -33.01 15.43 3.71
C ILE A 24 -33.94 15.26 2.51
N GLU A 25 -34.89 14.34 2.60
CA GLU A 25 -35.88 14.13 1.56
C GLU A 25 -36.86 15.31 1.51
N LYS A 26 -37.29 15.71 0.31
CA LYS A 26 -38.26 16.79 0.12
C LYS A 26 -39.59 16.43 0.80
N GLY A 27 -40.04 17.29 1.71
CA GLY A 27 -41.22 17.10 2.55
C GLY A 27 -40.94 16.52 3.94
N ASP A 28 -39.76 15.94 4.18
CA ASP A 28 -39.40 15.39 5.49
C ASP A 28 -39.02 16.47 6.51
N ASN A 29 -39.07 16.09 7.79
CA ASN A 29 -38.55 16.88 8.90
C ASN A 29 -37.19 16.33 9.34
N LYS A 30 -36.16 17.18 9.47
CA LYS A 30 -34.82 16.76 9.94
C LYS A 30 -34.33 17.62 11.09
N THR A 31 -33.96 16.96 12.20
CA THR A 31 -33.27 17.62 13.32
C THR A 31 -31.76 17.46 13.19
N ILE A 32 -31.07 18.59 13.20
CA ILE A 32 -29.63 18.75 13.10
C ILE A 32 -29.11 19.07 14.50
N SER A 33 -28.52 18.06 15.14
CA SER A 33 -27.92 18.21 16.47
C SER A 33 -26.41 18.33 16.34
N CYS A 34 -25.86 19.42 16.89
CA CYS A 34 -24.43 19.54 17.11
C CYS A 34 -24.12 19.16 18.56
N ASN A 35 -22.94 18.58 18.80
CA ASN A 35 -22.48 18.25 20.14
C ASN A 35 -21.62 19.40 20.69
N PHE A 36 -22.11 20.02 21.76
CA PHE A 36 -21.45 21.06 22.52
C PHE A 36 -20.90 20.41 23.81
N VAL A 37 -19.58 20.34 23.95
CA VAL A 37 -18.93 19.54 25.01
C VAL A 37 -19.01 20.25 26.36
N GLU A 38 -19.93 19.79 27.23
CA GLU A 38 -20.09 20.03 28.69
C GLU A 38 -20.10 21.49 29.22
N LYS A 39 -19.71 22.49 28.44
CA LYS A 39 -19.83 23.91 28.76
C LYS A 39 -21.30 24.34 28.72
N GLN A 40 -21.68 25.25 29.62
CA GLN A 40 -22.99 25.90 29.55
C GLN A 40 -23.03 26.80 28.30
N LEU A 41 -24.14 26.71 27.55
CA LEU A 41 -24.36 27.49 26.32
C LEU A 41 -24.79 28.91 26.70
N HIS A 42 -23.94 29.92 26.45
CA HIS A 42 -24.32 31.32 26.70
C HIS A 42 -25.20 31.86 25.56
N SER A 43 -24.75 31.70 24.32
CA SER A 43 -25.55 32.05 23.13
C SER A 43 -25.21 31.16 21.94
N LEU A 44 -26.17 30.99 21.04
CA LEU A 44 -26.02 30.17 19.84
C LEU A 44 -26.80 30.79 18.69
N TYR A 45 -26.23 30.78 17.49
CA TYR A 45 -26.82 31.37 16.30
C TYR A 45 -26.69 30.40 15.12
N TRP A 46 -27.80 30.18 14.41
CA TRP A 46 -27.84 29.51 13.12
C TRP A 46 -27.98 30.54 12.02
N TYR A 47 -27.18 30.42 10.98
CA TYR A 47 -27.23 31.21 9.76
C TYR A 47 -27.43 30.29 8.56
N LYS A 48 -28.10 30.79 7.53
CA LYS A 48 -28.08 30.22 6.19
C LYS A 48 -27.14 31.06 5.33
N GLY A 49 -26.08 30.45 4.82
CA GLY A 49 -24.93 31.12 4.22
C GLY A 49 -23.83 31.48 5.23
N ASN A 50 -23.06 32.51 4.91
CA ASN A 50 -21.98 33.05 5.73
C ASN A 50 -22.51 34.01 6.81
N THR A 51 -21.87 34.06 7.97
CA THR A 51 -22.27 34.91 9.11
C THR A 51 -22.16 36.41 8.83
N ALA A 52 -21.35 36.81 7.85
CA ALA A 52 -21.07 38.22 7.55
C ALA A 52 -22.15 38.96 6.75
N SER A 53 -23.11 38.25 6.14
CA SER A 53 -24.03 38.83 5.13
C SER A 53 -25.53 38.66 5.43
N SER A 54 -25.90 37.99 6.53
CA SER A 54 -27.30 37.80 6.91
C SER A 54 -27.46 37.75 8.44
N GLY A 55 -28.63 38.17 8.93
CA GLY A 55 -29.00 37.95 10.33
C GLY A 55 -29.26 36.47 10.61
N PRO A 56 -29.20 36.02 11.87
CA PRO A 56 -29.45 34.64 12.23
C PRO A 56 -30.89 34.22 11.88
N ILE A 57 -31.04 33.03 11.30
CA ILE A 57 -32.33 32.40 11.05
C ILE A 57 -32.96 31.91 12.36
N LEU A 58 -32.13 31.44 13.29
CA LEU A 58 -32.49 31.02 14.64
C LEU A 58 -31.40 31.48 15.61
N GLN A 59 -31.76 31.91 16.83
CA GLN A 59 -30.79 32.21 17.89
C GLN A 59 -31.29 31.74 19.26
N ILE A 60 -30.37 31.38 20.16
CA ILE A 60 -30.63 31.23 21.59
C ILE A 60 -29.80 32.28 22.30
N GLU A 61 -30.45 33.14 23.07
CA GLU A 61 -29.82 34.14 23.94
C GLU A 61 -30.44 34.00 25.33
N ASN A 62 -29.62 33.92 26.38
CA ASN A 62 -30.10 33.75 27.76
C ASN A 62 -31.08 32.57 27.94
N GLY A 63 -30.88 31.48 27.18
CA GLY A 63 -31.74 30.30 27.17
C GLY A 63 -33.11 30.46 26.46
N GLN A 64 -33.40 31.62 25.87
CA GLN A 64 -34.64 31.88 25.12
C GLN A 64 -34.39 31.72 23.61
N PRO A 65 -35.19 30.92 22.88
CA PRO A 65 -35.11 30.83 21.43
C PRO A 65 -35.76 32.03 20.74
N GLY A 66 -35.13 32.50 19.68
CA GLY A 66 -35.59 33.57 18.80
C GLY A 66 -34.98 33.42 17.39
N GLY A 67 -34.82 34.54 16.68
CA GLY A 67 -34.24 34.60 15.34
C GLY A 67 -35.28 34.85 14.24
N SER A 68 -34.81 35.33 13.09
CA SER A 68 -35.67 35.90 12.04
C SER A 68 -36.65 34.91 11.38
N LYS A 69 -36.38 33.59 11.47
CA LYS A 69 -37.15 32.54 10.79
C LYS A 69 -37.92 31.60 11.72
N LEU A 70 -37.82 31.77 13.03
CA LEU A 70 -38.48 30.91 14.02
C LEU A 70 -40.02 30.95 13.90
N GLY A 71 -40.60 32.08 13.46
CA GLY A 71 -42.05 32.26 13.30
C GLY A 71 -42.62 31.76 11.97
N GLU A 72 -41.79 31.41 10.98
CA GLU A 72 -42.25 31.05 9.62
C GLU A 72 -42.65 29.57 9.48
N GLY A 73 -42.57 28.77 10.55
CA GLY A 73 -42.95 27.35 10.56
C GLY A 73 -41.98 26.39 9.83
N HIS A 74 -41.06 26.93 9.02
CA HIS A 74 -40.03 26.18 8.29
C HIS A 74 -38.86 25.70 9.16
N TYR A 75 -38.61 26.39 10.27
CA TYR A 75 -37.48 26.13 11.16
C TYR A 75 -37.95 26.15 12.61
N MET A 76 -37.57 25.12 13.37
CA MET A 76 -37.72 25.07 14.84
C MET A 76 -36.36 24.87 15.49
N MET A 77 -36.27 25.14 16.78
CA MET A 77 -35.05 24.91 17.56
C MET A 77 -35.36 24.34 18.93
N THR A 78 -34.57 23.37 19.37
CA THR A 78 -34.65 22.83 20.73
C THR A 78 -33.96 23.76 21.73
N ARG A 79 -34.28 23.62 23.03
CA ARG A 79 -33.52 24.30 24.10
C ARG A 79 -32.03 23.92 24.15
N SER A 80 -31.65 22.82 23.50
CA SER A 80 -30.25 22.37 23.37
C SER A 80 -29.55 22.91 22.12
N GLY A 81 -30.15 23.85 21.37
CA GLY A 81 -29.55 24.46 20.19
C GLY A 81 -29.60 23.61 18.91
N ALA A 82 -30.29 22.48 18.91
CA ALA A 82 -30.48 21.67 17.70
C ALA A 82 -31.56 22.30 16.82
N MET A 83 -31.25 22.51 15.53
CA MET A 83 -32.19 23.06 14.55
C MET A 83 -32.99 21.93 13.90
N THR A 84 -34.30 22.08 13.81
CA THR A 84 -35.18 21.21 13.02
C THR A 84 -35.66 21.97 11.79
N ILE A 85 -35.38 21.45 10.60
CA ILE A 85 -36.01 21.90 9.35
C ILE A 85 -37.30 21.10 9.18
N ILE A 86 -38.39 21.79 8.85
CA ILE A 86 -39.75 21.24 8.78
C ILE A 86 -40.29 21.35 7.36
N ASN A 87 -40.92 20.26 6.90
CA ASN A 87 -41.51 20.11 5.57
C ASN A 87 -40.52 20.53 4.47
N THR A 88 -39.40 19.81 4.39
CA THR A 88 -38.18 20.34 3.76
C THR A 88 -38.39 20.67 2.29
N THR A 89 -38.13 21.92 1.92
CA THR A 89 -38.23 22.41 0.54
C THR A 89 -36.85 22.55 -0.08
N VAL A 90 -36.79 22.48 -1.42
CA VAL A 90 -35.55 22.64 -2.19
C VAL A 90 -34.88 24.00 -1.95
N GLU A 91 -35.66 25.03 -1.61
CA GLU A 91 -35.10 26.35 -1.28
C GLU A 91 -34.25 26.32 -0.01
N GLN A 92 -34.47 25.38 0.91
CA GLN A 92 -33.71 25.23 2.16
C GLN A 92 -32.38 24.49 1.96
N GLU A 93 -32.08 24.03 0.75
CA GLU A 93 -30.76 23.52 0.37
C GLU A 93 -29.68 24.61 0.53
N GLY A 94 -28.45 24.20 0.83
CA GLY A 94 -27.27 25.07 0.85
C GLY A 94 -26.39 24.93 2.09
N VAL A 95 -25.48 25.88 2.25
CA VAL A 95 -24.56 25.95 3.40
C VAL A 95 -25.24 26.68 4.56
N TYR A 96 -25.11 26.14 5.76
CA TYR A 96 -25.53 26.73 7.03
C TYR A 96 -24.30 26.91 7.92
N SER A 97 -24.27 27.99 8.69
CA SER A 97 -23.21 28.26 9.66
C SER A 97 -23.80 28.26 11.07
N VAL A 98 -23.15 27.54 11.99
CA VAL A 98 -23.45 27.56 13.43
C VAL A 98 -22.37 28.38 14.12
N LEU A 99 -22.78 29.31 14.96
CA LEU A 99 -21.91 30.16 15.76
C LEU A 99 -22.32 29.98 17.23
N VAL A 100 -21.37 29.68 18.11
CA VAL A 100 -21.63 29.43 19.53
C VAL A 100 -20.71 30.28 20.39
N TYR A 101 -21.31 30.93 21.37
CA TYR A 101 -20.63 31.61 22.47
C TYR A 101 -20.80 30.74 23.71
N PHE A 102 -19.70 30.24 24.25
CA PHE A 102 -19.68 29.57 25.55
C PHE A 102 -19.51 30.58 26.70
N THR A 103 -18.87 31.70 26.41
CA THR A 103 -18.80 32.93 27.22
C THR A 103 -18.84 34.13 26.26
N GLU A 104 -18.85 35.36 26.76
CA GLU A 104 -18.81 36.56 25.91
C GLU A 104 -17.57 36.63 25.00
N GLU A 105 -16.45 35.99 25.38
CA GLU A 105 -15.18 35.99 24.64
C GLU A 105 -14.86 34.66 23.92
N ASP A 106 -15.51 33.55 24.32
CA ASP A 106 -15.22 32.20 23.81
C ASP A 106 -16.15 31.82 22.64
N LEU A 107 -15.72 32.18 21.44
CA LEU A 107 -16.45 32.03 20.18
C LEU A 107 -15.95 30.84 19.33
N GLU A 108 -16.85 29.92 19.01
CA GLU A 108 -16.61 28.84 18.05
C GLU A 108 -17.60 28.88 16.89
N SER A 109 -17.18 28.41 15.71
CA SER A 109 -18.05 28.33 14.52
C SER A 109 -17.79 27.08 13.68
N THR A 110 -18.81 26.61 12.96
CA THR A 110 -18.69 25.50 12.01
C THR A 110 -19.77 25.55 10.94
N THR A 111 -19.51 24.95 9.78
CA THR A 111 -20.43 24.93 8.62
C THR A 111 -21.02 23.55 8.37
N ILE A 112 -22.27 23.51 7.92
CA ILE A 112 -23.04 22.31 7.55
C ILE A 112 -23.61 22.52 6.14
N ILE A 113 -23.42 21.54 5.26
CA ILE A 113 -24.03 21.50 3.93
C ILE A 113 -25.28 20.65 4.01
N ILE A 114 -26.41 21.22 3.61
CA ILE A 114 -27.70 20.53 3.52
C ILE A 114 -28.04 20.35 2.06
N ASN A 115 -28.17 19.09 1.65
CA ASN A 115 -28.58 18.68 0.31
C ASN A 115 -30.02 18.15 0.40
N VAL A 116 -30.93 18.67 -0.44
CA VAL A 116 -32.33 18.21 -0.46
C VAL A 116 -32.47 17.15 -1.54
N THR A 117 -32.90 15.95 -1.16
CA THR A 117 -33.11 14.83 -2.08
C THR A 117 -34.55 14.75 -2.55
N VAL A 118 -34.75 14.15 -3.72
CA VAL A 118 -36.06 13.73 -4.22
C VAL A 118 -35.88 12.34 -4.79
N THR A 119 -36.40 11.36 -4.07
CA THR A 119 -36.47 9.95 -4.43
C THR A 119 -37.42 9.80 -5.62
N PRO A 120 -36.96 9.27 -6.77
CA PRO A 120 -37.83 9.09 -7.93
C PRO A 120 -38.90 8.02 -7.66
N SER A 121 -40.03 8.12 -8.33
CA SER A 121 -41.11 7.12 -8.28
C SER A 121 -41.33 6.51 -9.66
N PRO A 122 -41.07 5.21 -9.87
CA PRO A 122 -40.50 4.24 -8.90
C PRO A 122 -39.01 4.54 -8.57
N PRO A 123 -38.48 4.02 -7.44
CA PRO A 123 -37.12 4.27 -6.97
C PRO A 123 -36.07 3.41 -7.71
N CYS A 124 -36.14 3.39 -9.04
CA CYS A 124 -35.32 2.56 -9.93
C CYS A 124 -35.23 3.11 -11.37
N PRO A 125 -34.25 2.68 -12.18
CA PRO A 125 -34.19 2.98 -13.61
C PRO A 125 -35.27 2.23 -14.42
N LYS A 126 -36.39 2.88 -14.75
CA LYS A 126 -37.49 2.24 -15.48
C LYS A 126 -37.19 2.06 -16.97
N ILE A 127 -37.17 0.81 -17.43
CA ILE A 127 -37.11 0.43 -18.84
C ILE A 127 -38.53 0.50 -19.45
N ASN A 128 -38.68 1.10 -20.63
CA ASN A 128 -39.97 1.33 -21.29
C ASN A 128 -40.81 0.08 -21.61
N VAL A 129 -40.22 -1.11 -21.68
CA VAL A 129 -40.92 -2.38 -21.94
C VAL A 129 -41.16 -3.23 -20.69
N CYS A 130 -40.70 -2.77 -19.52
CA CYS A 130 -40.90 -3.45 -18.24
C CYS A 130 -41.91 -2.68 -17.38
N ASP A 131 -42.83 -3.40 -16.73
CA ASP A 131 -43.83 -2.79 -15.84
C ASP A 131 -43.25 -2.47 -14.46
N SER A 132 -42.39 -3.34 -13.93
CA SER A 132 -41.67 -3.21 -12.65
C SER A 132 -40.19 -2.82 -12.83
N CYS A 133 -39.48 -2.69 -11.70
CA CYS A 133 -38.03 -2.47 -11.62
C CYS A 133 -37.19 -3.75 -11.79
N GLU A 134 -37.84 -4.91 -11.73
CA GLU A 134 -37.20 -6.24 -11.71
C GLU A 134 -36.79 -6.69 -13.12
N GLU A 135 -36.16 -7.86 -13.22
CA GLU A 135 -35.85 -8.49 -14.51
C GLU A 135 -37.14 -8.79 -15.28
N CYS A 136 -37.28 -8.19 -16.46
CA CYS A 136 -38.37 -8.48 -17.39
C CYS A 136 -37.87 -9.13 -18.68
N SER A 137 -38.74 -9.84 -19.40
CA SER A 137 -38.38 -10.48 -20.67
C SER A 137 -39.31 -10.04 -21.79
N LYS A 138 -38.75 -9.88 -22.99
CA LYS A 138 -39.47 -9.36 -24.16
C LYS A 138 -39.16 -10.17 -25.42
N ALA A 139 -40.18 -10.87 -25.89
CA ALA A 139 -40.18 -11.44 -27.23
C ALA A 139 -40.19 -10.32 -28.28
N THR A 140 -39.31 -10.40 -29.28
CA THR A 140 -39.21 -9.41 -30.37
C THR A 140 -38.88 -10.08 -31.71
N VAL A 141 -39.44 -9.55 -32.79
CA VAL A 141 -39.24 -10.06 -34.18
C VAL A 141 -38.85 -8.92 -35.15
N THR A 142 -38.96 -7.67 -34.72
CA THR A 142 -38.65 -6.48 -35.51
C THR A 142 -37.66 -5.57 -34.78
N ILE A 143 -37.10 -4.62 -35.52
CA ILE A 143 -36.30 -3.51 -34.98
C ILE A 143 -37.15 -2.73 -33.97
N SER A 144 -36.59 -2.43 -32.81
CA SER A 144 -37.24 -1.56 -31.82
C SER A 144 -36.24 -0.88 -30.89
N ASN A 145 -36.74 0.05 -30.09
CA ASN A 145 -35.92 0.89 -29.22
C ASN A 145 -36.32 0.70 -27.76
N LEU A 146 -35.33 0.30 -26.96
CA LEU A 146 -35.40 0.38 -25.51
C LEU A 146 -35.07 1.81 -25.07
N THR A 147 -35.80 2.30 -24.07
CA THR A 147 -35.50 3.55 -23.38
C THR A 147 -35.47 3.25 -21.90
N CYS A 148 -34.30 3.43 -21.28
CA CYS A 148 -34.21 3.50 -19.84
C CYS A 148 -34.39 4.95 -19.39
N ARG A 149 -35.09 5.17 -18.28
CA ARG A 149 -35.30 6.51 -17.72
C ARG A 149 -35.45 6.50 -16.19
N ILE A 150 -34.92 7.55 -15.57
CA ILE A 150 -35.28 8.01 -14.22
C ILE A 150 -35.96 9.37 -14.39
N ASN A 151 -37.11 9.56 -13.75
CA ASN A 151 -37.83 10.83 -13.74
C ASN A 151 -37.91 11.35 -12.30
N PHE A 152 -37.85 12.67 -12.15
CA PHE A 152 -38.05 13.37 -10.89
C PHE A 152 -37.00 13.09 -9.79
N SER A 153 -35.76 12.76 -10.16
CA SER A 153 -34.68 12.56 -9.18
C SER A 153 -34.01 13.86 -8.75
N ARG A 154 -33.58 13.94 -7.49
CA ARG A 154 -32.62 14.94 -7.01
C ARG A 154 -31.67 14.27 -5.99
N PRO A 155 -30.34 14.31 -6.20
CA PRO A 155 -29.62 15.00 -7.28
C PRO A 155 -29.77 14.33 -8.66
N LYS A 156 -29.06 14.87 -9.66
CA LYS A 156 -29.02 14.36 -11.04
C LYS A 156 -28.36 12.98 -11.09
N ILE A 157 -29.14 11.93 -11.37
CA ILE A 157 -28.62 10.55 -11.53
C ILE A 157 -28.40 10.25 -13.03
N PRO A 158 -27.16 10.01 -13.50
CA PRO A 158 -26.90 9.48 -14.84
C PRO A 158 -27.47 8.06 -15.02
N VAL A 159 -27.81 7.69 -16.26
CA VAL A 159 -28.20 6.31 -16.63
C VAL A 159 -27.47 5.87 -17.90
N GLU A 160 -27.06 4.60 -17.93
CA GLU A 160 -26.37 3.98 -19.06
C GLU A 160 -26.89 2.56 -19.34
N TRP A 161 -26.56 2.02 -20.52
CA TRP A 161 -26.86 0.65 -20.91
C TRP A 161 -25.60 -0.22 -20.85
N VAL A 162 -25.65 -1.29 -20.05
CA VAL A 162 -24.62 -2.32 -19.97
C VAL A 162 -25.12 -3.59 -20.69
N VAL A 163 -24.28 -4.14 -21.57
CA VAL A 163 -24.57 -5.38 -22.31
C VAL A 163 -23.93 -6.55 -21.57
N VAL A 164 -24.74 -7.32 -20.84
CA VAL A 164 -24.26 -8.48 -20.08
C VAL A 164 -23.96 -9.66 -21.01
N SER A 165 -24.83 -9.91 -21.99
CA SER A 165 -24.59 -10.90 -23.04
C SER A 165 -25.43 -10.61 -24.29
N LYS A 166 -24.95 -11.02 -25.46
CA LYS A 166 -25.71 -10.97 -26.72
C LYS A 166 -25.31 -12.09 -27.68
N THR A 167 -26.29 -12.63 -28.41
CA THR A 167 -26.10 -13.45 -29.61
C THR A 167 -26.93 -12.82 -30.73
N GLY A 168 -26.37 -12.68 -31.94
CA GLY A 168 -27.10 -12.31 -33.17
C GLY A 168 -28.07 -11.11 -33.08
N ILE A 169 -27.81 -10.14 -32.20
CA ILE A 169 -28.55 -8.89 -32.09
C ILE A 169 -27.55 -7.74 -32.20
N SER A 170 -27.71 -6.89 -33.20
CA SER A 170 -26.98 -5.63 -33.29
C SER A 170 -27.63 -4.62 -32.34
N LEU A 171 -26.79 -3.78 -31.72
CA LEU A 171 -27.18 -2.82 -30.69
C LEU A 171 -26.51 -1.48 -31.03
N THR A 172 -27.30 -0.41 -31.07
CA THR A 172 -26.82 0.96 -31.24
C THR A 172 -27.30 1.77 -30.05
N MET A 173 -26.37 2.41 -29.32
CA MET A 173 -26.67 3.23 -28.15
C MET A 173 -26.67 4.70 -28.51
N ASP A 174 -27.73 5.42 -28.14
CA ASP A 174 -27.77 6.88 -28.22
C ASP A 174 -27.04 7.47 -26.98
N PRO A 175 -26.47 8.68 -27.07
CA PRO A 175 -25.90 9.36 -25.91
C PRO A 175 -26.96 9.63 -24.83
N PRO A 176 -26.59 9.62 -23.53
CA PRO A 176 -27.52 9.87 -22.44
C PRO A 176 -28.05 11.31 -22.48
N VAL A 177 -29.37 11.45 -22.40
CA VAL A 177 -30.08 12.72 -22.37
C VAL A 177 -30.48 13.01 -20.93
N ILE A 178 -29.99 14.13 -20.37
CA ILE A 178 -30.37 14.60 -19.04
C ILE A 178 -31.00 15.98 -19.16
N GLN A 179 -32.20 16.13 -18.62
CA GLN A 179 -33.02 17.34 -18.64
C GLN A 179 -33.38 17.73 -17.21
N LYS A 180 -33.32 19.03 -16.91
CA LYS A 180 -33.83 19.58 -15.65
C LYS A 180 -35.31 19.93 -15.82
N ASP A 181 -36.13 19.60 -14.84
CA ASP A 181 -37.48 20.12 -14.71
C ASP A 181 -37.45 21.27 -13.69
N ASP A 182 -37.50 22.50 -14.20
CA ASP A 182 -37.46 23.70 -13.36
C ASP A 182 -38.71 23.87 -12.49
N SER A 183 -39.85 23.26 -12.84
CA SER A 183 -41.11 23.38 -12.08
C SER A 183 -41.08 22.58 -10.78
N THR A 184 -40.47 21.40 -10.81
CA THR A 184 -40.28 20.54 -9.63
C THR A 184 -38.90 20.71 -8.98
N ASN A 185 -37.97 21.36 -9.69
CA ASN A 185 -36.53 21.46 -9.45
C ASN A 185 -35.87 20.08 -9.29
N THR A 186 -36.21 19.16 -10.20
CA THR A 186 -35.70 17.78 -10.27
C THR A 186 -35.05 17.52 -11.63
N TRP A 187 -34.52 16.31 -11.81
CA TRP A 187 -33.89 15.85 -13.03
C TRP A 187 -34.63 14.67 -13.64
N LYS A 188 -34.52 14.59 -14.96
CA LYS A 188 -34.97 13.48 -15.78
C LYS A 188 -33.79 13.03 -16.64
N SER A 189 -33.35 11.80 -16.43
CA SER A 189 -32.25 11.19 -17.16
C SER A 189 -32.78 10.02 -17.97
N SER A 190 -32.38 9.91 -19.23
CA SER A 190 -32.79 8.81 -20.09
C SER A 190 -31.76 8.48 -21.14
N VAL A 191 -31.63 7.19 -21.46
CA VAL A 191 -30.72 6.68 -22.48
C VAL A 191 -31.47 5.70 -23.38
N ARG A 192 -31.27 5.80 -24.69
CA ARG A 192 -31.93 4.98 -25.70
C ARG A 192 -30.96 3.97 -26.28
N LEU A 193 -31.49 2.79 -26.60
CA LEU A 193 -30.76 1.73 -27.25
C LEU A 193 -31.69 1.14 -28.33
N SER A 194 -31.25 1.23 -29.57
CA SER A 194 -31.92 0.62 -30.73
C SER A 194 -31.34 -0.76 -30.94
N TYR A 195 -32.18 -1.77 -31.17
CA TYR A 195 -31.75 -3.15 -31.41
C TYR A 195 -32.35 -3.72 -32.69
N GLU A 196 -31.56 -4.52 -33.41
CA GLU A 196 -31.98 -5.21 -34.63
C GLU A 196 -31.50 -6.68 -34.58
N PRO A 197 -32.42 -7.67 -34.53
CA PRO A 197 -32.05 -9.08 -34.51
C PRO A 197 -31.69 -9.58 -35.92
N SER A 198 -30.51 -10.21 -36.06
CA SER A 198 -30.05 -10.72 -37.36
C SER A 198 -30.72 -12.03 -37.77
N SER A 199 -31.30 -12.77 -36.82
CA SER A 199 -32.02 -14.02 -37.07
C SER A 199 -32.91 -14.42 -35.88
N CYS A 200 -33.59 -15.56 -36.02
CA CYS A 200 -34.47 -16.16 -35.02
C CYS A 200 -33.65 -16.90 -33.94
N ASN A 201 -34.25 -17.16 -32.78
CA ASN A 201 -33.60 -17.83 -31.62
C ASN A 201 -32.37 -17.10 -31.07
N GLN A 202 -32.36 -15.78 -31.15
CA GLN A 202 -31.31 -14.92 -30.60
C GLN A 202 -31.69 -14.41 -29.21
N LYS A 203 -30.70 -14.15 -28.36
CA LYS A 203 -30.91 -13.65 -26.99
C LYS A 203 -29.94 -12.51 -26.68
N ALA A 204 -30.41 -11.48 -26.00
CA ALA A 204 -29.56 -10.49 -25.36
C ALA A 204 -30.05 -10.21 -23.93
N ILE A 205 -29.11 -10.04 -23.00
CA ILE A 205 -29.37 -9.62 -21.63
C ILE A 205 -28.76 -8.22 -21.48
N LEU A 206 -29.62 -7.25 -21.23
CA LEU A 206 -29.28 -5.83 -21.14
C LEU A 206 -29.65 -5.32 -19.75
N GLN A 207 -28.76 -4.55 -19.15
CA GLN A 207 -28.99 -3.87 -17.88
C GLN A 207 -29.01 -2.37 -18.12
N CYS A 208 -30.01 -1.67 -17.58
CA CYS A 208 -29.88 -0.25 -17.36
C CYS A 208 -29.30 -0.02 -15.96
N VAL A 209 -28.17 0.69 -15.91
CA VAL A 209 -27.46 1.02 -14.68
C VAL A 209 -27.63 2.51 -14.41
N ALA A 210 -27.91 2.85 -13.16
CA ALA A 210 -28.05 4.21 -12.67
C ALA A 210 -26.90 4.54 -11.71
N GLN A 211 -26.17 5.62 -11.99
CA GLN A 211 -25.06 6.06 -11.16
C GLN A 211 -25.59 6.92 -10.00
N ASP A 212 -26.03 6.25 -8.94
CA ASP A 212 -26.62 6.89 -7.76
C ASP A 212 -25.66 6.96 -6.57
N ASP A 213 -24.78 7.97 -6.60
CA ASP A 213 -23.85 8.31 -5.51
C ASP A 213 -24.57 8.80 -4.23
N SER A 214 -25.89 9.05 -4.29
CA SER A 214 -26.69 9.56 -3.17
C SER A 214 -27.54 8.51 -2.48
N HIS A 215 -27.61 7.29 -3.01
CA HIS A 215 -28.37 6.16 -2.46
C HIS A 215 -29.87 6.47 -2.25
N ILE A 216 -30.48 7.20 -3.18
CA ILE A 216 -31.92 7.51 -3.21
C ILE A 216 -32.72 6.48 -4.04
N LEU A 217 -32.06 5.60 -4.79
CA LEU A 217 -32.67 4.46 -5.44
C LEU A 217 -32.67 3.23 -4.52
N GLU A 218 -33.77 2.48 -4.53
CA GLU A 218 -33.83 1.15 -3.92
C GLU A 218 -33.09 0.13 -4.80
N TYR A 219 -33.19 0.29 -6.13
CA TYR A 219 -32.52 -0.52 -7.13
C TYR A 219 -31.78 0.37 -8.12
N ALA A 220 -30.44 0.33 -8.10
CA ALA A 220 -29.61 1.05 -9.07
C ALA A 220 -29.55 0.37 -10.46
N VAL A 221 -30.12 -0.84 -10.60
CA VAL A 221 -30.06 -1.62 -11.85
C VAL A 221 -31.44 -2.23 -12.14
N SER A 222 -31.84 -2.21 -13.41
CA SER A 222 -32.99 -2.96 -13.93
C SER A 222 -32.58 -3.73 -15.19
N SER A 223 -33.07 -4.96 -15.32
CA SER A 223 -32.64 -5.90 -16.37
C SER A 223 -33.76 -6.18 -17.38
N VAL A 224 -33.40 -6.32 -18.66
CA VAL A 224 -34.30 -6.83 -19.69
C VAL A 224 -33.64 -7.92 -20.53
N ILE A 225 -34.35 -9.04 -20.67
CA ILE A 225 -33.97 -10.15 -21.56
C ILE A 225 -34.74 -9.99 -22.87
N LEU A 226 -34.04 -9.60 -23.94
CA LEU A 226 -34.56 -9.69 -25.29
C LEU A 226 -34.38 -11.11 -25.82
N TYR A 227 -35.42 -11.65 -26.46
CA TYR A 227 -35.31 -12.91 -27.20
C TYR A 227 -36.13 -12.88 -28.49
N THR A 228 -35.57 -13.46 -29.57
CA THR A 228 -36.33 -13.68 -30.81
C THR A 228 -36.89 -15.09 -30.81
N GLY A 229 -38.20 -15.22 -31.03
CA GLY A 229 -38.88 -16.52 -30.98
C GLY A 229 -38.48 -17.46 -32.11
N ASN A 230 -38.86 -18.73 -31.98
CA ASN A 230 -38.81 -19.70 -33.07
C ASN A 230 -39.66 -19.18 -34.24
N CYS A 231 -39.03 -18.75 -35.32
CA CYS A 231 -39.72 -18.38 -36.55
C CYS A 231 -40.27 -19.65 -37.20
N SER A 232 -41.52 -20.00 -36.87
CA SER A 232 -42.24 -21.10 -37.52
C SER A 232 -42.40 -20.79 -39.00
N GLY A 233 -41.62 -21.47 -39.84
CA GLY A 233 -41.60 -21.23 -41.27
C GLY A 233 -42.97 -21.40 -41.93
N LYS A 234 -43.34 -20.45 -42.78
CA LYS A 234 -44.17 -20.74 -43.95
C LYS A 234 -43.25 -20.92 -45.15
N ASN A 235 -43.52 -21.96 -45.93
CA ASN A 235 -42.61 -22.46 -46.95
C ASN A 235 -42.38 -21.48 -48.09
N THR A 236 -41.13 -21.47 -48.56
CA THR A 236 -40.67 -21.25 -49.94
C THR A 236 -41.69 -20.69 -50.96
N THR A 237 -41.36 -19.52 -51.52
CA THR A 237 -41.55 -19.28 -52.95
C THR A 237 -40.28 -18.62 -53.52
N ASP A 238 -39.67 -19.34 -54.45
CA ASP A 238 -38.77 -18.91 -55.52
C ASP A 238 -37.76 -17.78 -55.27
N THR A 239 -36.54 -18.22 -54.94
CA THR A 239 -35.32 -17.54 -55.39
C THR A 239 -35.32 -17.34 -56.89
N ASN A 240 -35.30 -16.08 -57.36
CA ASN A 240 -34.58 -15.68 -58.56
C ASN A 240 -34.32 -14.16 -58.60
N LEU A 241 -33.19 -13.78 -59.21
CA LEU A 241 -32.82 -12.41 -59.60
C LEU A 241 -32.63 -11.34 -58.50
N LEU A 242 -31.39 -11.22 -57.96
CA LEU A 242 -30.47 -10.11 -58.31
C LEU A 242 -29.08 -10.32 -57.67
N LEU A 243 -28.17 -10.99 -58.40
CA LEU A 243 -26.75 -11.09 -57.99
C LEU A 243 -25.84 -10.44 -59.04
N HIS A 244 -25.93 -9.12 -59.19
CA HIS A 244 -24.96 -8.30 -59.93
C HIS A 244 -24.40 -7.22 -59.01
N GLY A 245 -23.13 -7.34 -58.59
CA GLY A 245 -22.50 -6.25 -57.83
C GLY A 245 -21.18 -6.49 -57.06
N ARG A 246 -20.64 -7.72 -56.96
CA ARG A 246 -19.43 -7.97 -56.12
C ARG A 246 -18.35 -8.91 -56.70
N VAL A 247 -18.08 -8.83 -58.01
CA VAL A 247 -16.93 -9.54 -58.64
C VAL A 247 -15.80 -8.59 -59.09
N ALA A 248 -16.07 -7.28 -59.26
CA ALA A 248 -15.07 -6.33 -59.76
C ALA A 248 -13.93 -5.98 -58.78
N ILE A 249 -14.09 -6.21 -57.47
CA ILE A 249 -13.16 -5.70 -56.44
C ILE A 249 -11.91 -6.58 -56.28
N TYR A 250 -11.99 -7.89 -56.56
CA TYR A 250 -10.87 -8.83 -56.34
C TYR A 250 -9.78 -8.82 -57.42
N VAL A 251 -10.01 -8.16 -58.57
CA VAL A 251 -9.02 -8.09 -59.66
C VAL A 251 -8.23 -6.76 -59.65
N VAL A 252 -8.84 -5.66 -59.19
CA VAL A 252 -8.20 -4.33 -59.22
C VAL A 252 -7.20 -4.14 -58.06
N TYR A 253 -7.53 -4.65 -56.87
CA TYR A 253 -6.69 -4.49 -55.67
C TYR A 253 -5.27 -5.08 -55.78
N PRO A 254 -5.04 -6.32 -56.29
CA PRO A 254 -3.68 -6.85 -56.42
C PRO A 254 -2.82 -6.10 -57.44
N ILE A 255 -3.41 -5.53 -58.50
CA ILE A 255 -2.67 -4.78 -59.52
C ILE A 255 -2.14 -3.45 -58.94
N ALA A 256 -2.93 -2.77 -58.11
CA ALA A 256 -2.52 -1.54 -57.43
C ALA A 256 -1.35 -1.78 -56.45
N ILE A 257 -1.38 -2.89 -55.70
CA ILE A 257 -0.30 -3.26 -54.77
C ILE A 257 1.00 -3.57 -55.53
N ILE A 258 0.93 -4.34 -56.63
CA ILE A 258 2.11 -4.66 -57.45
C ILE A 258 2.71 -3.37 -58.06
N ALA A 259 1.89 -2.44 -58.54
CA ALA A 259 2.36 -1.15 -59.04
C ALA A 259 3.08 -0.32 -57.95
N ALA A 260 2.52 -0.25 -56.74
CA ALA A 260 3.15 0.45 -55.61
C ALA A 260 4.51 -0.15 -55.22
N VAL A 261 4.63 -1.48 -55.19
CA VAL A 261 5.91 -2.17 -54.90
C VAL A 261 6.96 -1.89 -55.99
N VAL A 262 6.58 -1.91 -57.27
CA VAL A 262 7.50 -1.59 -58.38
C VAL A 262 7.96 -0.13 -58.32
N ILE A 263 7.07 0.83 -58.02
CA ILE A 263 7.42 2.24 -57.85
C ILE A 263 8.39 2.42 -56.67
N CYS A 264 8.13 1.80 -55.52
CA CYS A 264 9.06 1.80 -54.38
C CYS A 264 10.43 1.24 -54.77
N PHE A 265 10.48 0.13 -55.51
CA PHE A 265 11.75 -0.48 -55.92
C PHE A 265 12.56 0.42 -56.87
N ILE A 266 11.89 1.12 -57.79
CA ILE A 266 12.52 2.11 -58.68
C ILE A 266 13.02 3.32 -57.88
N CYS A 267 12.25 3.83 -56.91
CA CYS A 267 12.68 4.91 -56.02
C CYS A 267 13.93 4.51 -55.21
N CYS A 268 13.96 3.30 -54.64
CA CYS A 268 15.14 2.78 -53.95
C CYS A 268 16.37 2.72 -54.86
N ILE A 269 16.23 2.25 -56.10
CA ILE A 269 17.35 2.20 -57.07
C ILE A 269 17.84 3.60 -57.45
N LEU A 270 16.94 4.57 -57.61
CA LEU A 270 17.31 5.95 -57.93
C LEU A 270 18.04 6.65 -56.77
N ILE A 271 17.61 6.41 -55.52
CA ILE A 271 18.30 6.90 -54.32
C ILE A 271 19.69 6.23 -54.19
N TYR A 272 19.79 4.92 -54.42
CA TYR A 272 21.06 4.19 -54.30
C TYR A 272 22.10 4.60 -55.36
N ARG A 273 21.67 5.09 -56.54
CA ARG A 273 22.59 5.56 -57.59
C ARG A 273 23.11 6.98 -57.40
N ASN A 274 22.54 7.77 -56.48
CA ASN A 274 22.97 9.15 -56.21
C ASN A 274 23.93 9.30 -55.02
N CYS A 275 24.15 8.25 -54.22
CA CYS A 275 25.13 8.23 -53.13
C CYS A 275 26.54 7.87 -53.64
N GLY A 276 27.15 8.77 -54.41
CA GLY A 276 28.56 8.66 -54.81
C GLY A 276 29.52 8.90 -53.63
N PRO A 277 30.62 8.13 -53.49
CA PRO A 277 31.54 8.25 -52.37
C PRO A 277 32.51 9.42 -52.56
N ASN A 278 32.15 10.61 -52.06
CA ASN A 278 33.07 11.75 -51.97
C ASN A 278 33.94 11.65 -50.71
N GLY A 279 35.11 11.04 -50.84
CA GLY A 279 36.15 11.12 -49.82
C GLY A 279 36.67 12.55 -49.67
N THR A 280 36.87 13.00 -48.43
CA THR A 280 37.69 14.19 -48.12
C THR A 280 38.68 13.85 -47.03
N GLU A 281 39.91 13.61 -47.47
CA GLU A 281 41.09 13.42 -46.65
C GLU A 281 41.46 14.73 -45.94
N LYS A 282 41.63 14.69 -44.61
CA LYS A 282 42.20 15.81 -43.84
C LYS A 282 43.30 15.31 -42.93
N ASN A 283 44.54 15.61 -43.32
CA ASN A 283 45.73 15.45 -42.50
C ASN A 283 45.59 16.29 -41.22
N MET A 284 45.95 15.70 -40.07
CA MET A 284 46.22 16.47 -38.86
C MET A 284 47.61 16.09 -38.33
N THR A 285 48.43 17.11 -38.14
CA THR A 285 49.86 17.00 -37.83
C THR A 285 50.13 16.45 -36.44
N ALA A 286 51.13 15.58 -36.34
CA ALA A 286 51.70 15.18 -35.07
C ALA A 286 52.62 16.27 -34.53
N GLU A 287 52.39 16.72 -33.31
CA GLU A 287 53.33 17.55 -32.55
C GLU A 287 53.80 16.76 -31.32
N SER A 288 55.00 16.19 -31.42
CA SER A 288 55.63 15.44 -30.33
C SER A 288 56.42 16.39 -29.45
N GLN A 289 56.05 16.51 -28.17
CA GLN A 289 56.95 17.04 -27.14
C GLN A 289 57.14 16.03 -26.02
N SER A 290 58.41 15.80 -25.71
CA SER A 290 58.90 14.99 -24.61
C SER A 290 58.63 15.64 -23.25
N LEU A 291 58.37 14.83 -22.21
CA LEU A 291 58.89 15.13 -20.88
C LEU A 291 58.95 13.87 -20.00
N LEU A 292 60.17 13.39 -19.79
CA LEU A 292 60.55 12.31 -18.87
C LEU A 292 60.92 12.96 -17.53
N SER A 293 60.00 13.04 -16.57
CA SER A 293 60.29 13.35 -15.14
C SER A 293 59.01 13.43 -14.29
N SER A 294 58.44 12.29 -13.86
CA SER A 294 57.30 12.32 -12.90
C SER A 294 57.02 10.99 -12.16
N GLU A 295 57.97 10.47 -11.38
CA GLU A 295 57.67 9.34 -10.46
C GLU A 295 56.92 9.77 -9.18
N ASN A 296 56.83 11.08 -8.90
CA ASN A 296 56.17 11.61 -7.69
C ASN A 296 54.68 11.99 -7.89
N GLU A 297 54.22 12.23 -9.11
CA GLU A 297 52.85 12.73 -9.38
C GLU A 297 51.77 11.67 -9.10
N CYS A 298 52.08 10.39 -9.30
CA CYS A 298 51.14 9.30 -9.02
C CYS A 298 50.79 9.18 -7.52
N ASP A 299 51.69 9.60 -6.63
CA ASP A 299 51.46 9.60 -5.17
C ASP A 299 50.48 10.73 -4.74
N ASP A 300 50.24 11.73 -5.59
CA ASP A 300 49.24 12.79 -5.34
C ASP A 300 47.89 12.49 -6.01
N GLU A 301 47.84 11.77 -7.14
CA GLU A 301 46.58 11.45 -7.85
C GLU A 301 45.57 10.68 -6.95
N GLY A 302 46.05 9.66 -6.21
CA GLY A 302 45.20 8.85 -5.33
C GLY A 302 44.76 9.60 -4.07
N LYS A 303 45.64 10.44 -3.50
CA LYS A 303 45.28 11.35 -2.39
C LYS A 303 44.22 12.37 -2.82
N HIS A 304 44.35 12.93 -4.03
CA HIS A 304 43.38 13.85 -4.60
C HIS A 304 42.03 13.16 -4.86
N LEU A 305 42.01 11.94 -5.43
CA LEU A 305 40.77 11.19 -5.61
C LEU A 305 40.10 10.86 -4.27
N LYS A 306 40.88 10.43 -3.27
CA LYS A 306 40.36 10.16 -1.92
C LYS A 306 39.71 11.42 -1.32
N SER A 307 40.40 12.56 -1.37
CA SER A 307 39.88 13.83 -0.84
C SER A 307 38.62 14.29 -1.59
N TYR A 308 38.56 14.08 -2.91
CA TYR A 308 37.36 14.34 -3.70
C TYR A 308 36.18 13.48 -3.23
N LEU A 309 36.37 12.16 -3.13
CA LEU A 309 35.32 11.22 -2.71
C LEU A 309 34.86 11.46 -1.27
N GLU A 310 35.80 11.75 -0.36
CA GLU A 310 35.50 12.17 1.01
C GLU A 310 34.60 13.42 1.03
N ASN A 311 34.90 14.44 0.23
CA ASN A 311 34.10 15.66 0.15
C ASN A 311 32.74 15.40 -0.52
N PHE A 312 32.72 14.56 -1.56
CA PHE A 312 31.50 14.16 -2.26
C PHE A 312 30.53 13.41 -1.32
N TYR A 313 30.98 12.39 -0.58
CA TYR A 313 30.14 11.66 0.37
C TYR A 313 29.73 12.52 1.59
N LYS A 314 30.59 13.44 2.07
CA LYS A 314 30.19 14.48 3.04
C LYS A 314 29.10 15.42 2.48
N SER A 315 29.08 15.62 1.17
CA SER A 315 28.10 16.48 0.48
C SER A 315 26.79 15.76 0.09
N MET A 316 26.71 14.42 0.24
CA MET A 316 25.47 13.64 0.08
C MET A 316 24.47 13.99 1.20
N LYS A 317 23.88 15.18 1.10
CA LYS A 317 22.96 15.69 2.13
C LYS A 317 21.65 14.94 2.18
N TYR A 318 21.22 14.31 1.08
CA TYR A 318 19.87 13.76 0.92
C TYR A 318 19.85 12.32 0.41
N ALA A 319 18.80 11.59 0.77
CA ALA A 319 18.39 10.34 0.15
C ALA A 319 16.99 10.49 -0.44
N ALA A 320 16.84 10.10 -1.71
CA ALA A 320 15.53 9.81 -2.29
C ALA A 320 15.05 8.46 -1.74
N VAL A 321 14.37 8.47 -0.59
CA VAL A 321 13.80 7.24 0.00
C VAL A 321 12.31 7.11 -0.28
N LEU A 322 11.66 8.24 -0.55
CA LEU A 322 10.37 8.31 -1.21
C LEU A 322 10.59 8.96 -2.58
N PRO A 323 9.93 8.50 -3.67
CA PRO A 323 10.04 9.11 -5.00
C PRO A 323 9.80 10.63 -5.07
N TRP A 324 9.17 11.21 -4.05
CA TRP A 324 8.79 12.63 -3.99
C TRP A 324 9.53 13.46 -2.93
N VAL A 325 10.37 12.86 -2.07
CA VAL A 325 11.11 13.61 -1.05
C VAL A 325 12.57 13.17 -0.98
N GLU A 326 13.46 14.08 -1.34
CA GLU A 326 14.85 14.09 -0.87
C GLU A 326 14.86 14.42 0.63
N VAL A 327 14.86 13.40 1.48
CA VAL A 327 14.99 13.56 2.93
C VAL A 327 16.47 13.68 3.28
N PRO A 328 16.89 14.57 4.20
CA PRO A 328 18.29 14.61 4.61
C PRO A 328 18.76 13.23 5.09
N PHE A 329 19.91 12.75 4.61
CA PHE A 329 20.37 11.39 4.88
C PHE A 329 20.51 11.14 6.39
N ASP A 330 21.10 12.09 7.13
CA ASP A 330 21.21 12.07 8.60
C ASP A 330 19.86 12.16 9.34
N ALA A 331 18.79 12.63 8.69
CA ALA A 331 17.45 12.69 9.26
C ALA A 331 16.63 11.42 8.98
N PHE A 332 17.26 10.40 8.38
CA PHE A 332 16.59 9.23 7.85
C PHE A 332 17.32 7.94 8.20
N TYR A 333 18.64 7.93 8.01
CA TYR A 333 19.47 6.78 8.30
C TYR A 333 19.50 6.53 9.80
N THR A 334 18.79 5.49 10.21
CA THR A 334 18.84 4.94 11.56
C THR A 334 19.72 3.71 11.56
N SER A 335 20.63 3.60 12.53
CA SER A 335 21.51 2.44 12.65
C SER A 335 20.71 1.15 12.74
N CYS A 336 21.01 0.15 11.90
CA CYS A 336 20.42 -1.18 11.97
C CYS A 336 21.35 -2.18 12.67
N GLU A 337 20.79 -3.30 13.11
CA GLU A 337 21.61 -4.45 13.55
C GLU A 337 22.04 -5.27 12.33
N CYS A 338 23.33 -5.62 12.27
CA CYS A 338 23.91 -6.50 11.27
C CYS A 338 24.52 -7.71 11.96
N ILE A 339 24.27 -8.93 11.46
CA ILE A 339 24.98 -10.13 11.89
C ILE A 339 26.18 -10.35 10.98
N VAL A 340 27.38 -10.09 11.49
CA VAL A 340 28.63 -10.48 10.84
C VAL A 340 28.85 -11.98 11.08
N ILE A 341 29.04 -12.74 10.01
CA ILE A 341 29.33 -14.17 10.07
C ILE A 341 30.81 -14.38 9.76
N ASP A 342 31.55 -14.99 10.69
CA ASP A 342 32.97 -15.29 10.48
C ASP A 342 33.19 -16.54 9.61
N GLY A 343 34.45 -16.82 9.27
CA GLY A 343 34.85 -18.01 8.48
C GLY A 343 34.57 -19.37 9.15
N ASN A 344 34.18 -19.40 10.43
CA ASN A 344 33.76 -20.60 11.15
C ASN A 344 32.22 -20.71 11.24
N GLY A 345 31.47 -19.72 10.73
CA GLY A 345 30.02 -19.63 10.87
C GLY A 345 29.53 -18.95 12.15
N THR A 346 30.43 -18.40 12.99
CA THR A 346 30.06 -17.68 14.21
C THR A 346 29.31 -16.41 13.88
N LYS A 347 28.10 -16.26 14.44
CA LYS A 347 27.25 -15.08 14.26
C LYS A 347 27.55 -14.03 15.32
N MET A 348 27.98 -12.84 14.91
CA MET A 348 28.27 -11.70 15.78
C MET A 348 27.30 -10.54 15.46
N PRO A 349 26.41 -10.13 16.37
CA PRO A 349 25.61 -8.93 16.19
C PRO A 349 26.48 -7.68 16.31
N VAL A 350 26.36 -6.77 15.35
CA VAL A 350 27.12 -5.52 15.24
C VAL A 350 26.19 -4.43 14.73
N LYS A 351 26.10 -3.30 15.43
CA LYS A 351 25.38 -2.11 14.89
C LYS A 351 26.08 -1.61 13.62
N SER A 352 25.31 -1.21 12.62
CA SER A 352 25.81 -0.68 11.34
C SER A 352 26.92 0.37 11.50
N ASP A 353 26.75 1.27 12.46
CA ASP A 353 27.64 2.41 12.71
C ASP A 353 28.95 1.99 13.38
N ASN A 354 28.99 0.76 13.91
CA ASN A 354 30.19 0.12 14.43
C ASN A 354 30.79 -0.89 13.45
N LEU A 355 30.23 -1.05 12.24
CA LEU A 355 30.68 -2.07 11.29
C LEU A 355 32.15 -1.85 10.89
N PHE A 356 32.57 -0.60 10.62
CA PHE A 356 33.99 -0.28 10.39
C PHE A 356 34.86 -0.35 11.65
N SER A 357 34.28 -0.23 12.85
CA SER A 357 35.04 -0.32 14.10
C SER A 357 35.17 -1.75 14.63
N ASN A 358 34.45 -2.71 14.04
CA ASN A 358 34.51 -4.12 14.44
C ASN A 358 35.84 -4.77 14.01
N ASP A 359 36.52 -5.44 14.95
CA ASP A 359 37.83 -6.06 14.72
C ASP A 359 37.84 -7.12 13.59
N HIS A 360 36.73 -7.86 13.43
CA HIS A 360 36.62 -8.85 12.36
C HIS A 360 36.52 -8.18 10.99
N ILE A 361 35.68 -7.14 10.87
CA ILE A 361 35.56 -6.33 9.65
C ILE A 361 36.88 -5.59 9.34
N GLN A 362 37.58 -5.06 10.35
CA GLN A 362 38.91 -4.49 10.19
C GLN A 362 39.94 -5.51 9.69
N LYS A 363 39.90 -6.75 10.19
CA LYS A 363 40.75 -7.85 9.72
C LYS A 363 40.45 -8.23 8.26
N ILE A 364 39.18 -8.20 7.86
CA ILE A 364 38.72 -8.39 6.47
C ILE A 364 39.24 -7.26 5.56
N ILE A 365 39.04 -5.99 5.95
CA ILE A 365 39.51 -4.81 5.19
C ILE A 365 41.04 -4.80 5.06
N ARG A 366 41.79 -5.15 6.12
CA ARG A 366 43.27 -5.24 6.05
C ARG A 366 43.76 -6.33 5.11
N LYS A 367 42.97 -7.38 4.89
CA LYS A 367 43.25 -8.45 3.92
C LYS A 367 42.69 -8.19 2.52
N ASN A 368 42.04 -7.04 2.30
CA ASN A 368 41.28 -6.73 1.09
C ASN A 368 40.25 -7.84 0.74
N GLN A 369 39.72 -8.51 1.77
CA GLN A 369 38.77 -9.60 1.59
C GLN A 369 37.39 -9.07 1.19
N THR A 370 36.67 -9.91 0.44
CA THR A 370 35.31 -9.63 0.01
C THR A 370 34.32 -9.71 1.17
N VAL A 371 33.41 -8.75 1.24
CA VAL A 371 32.21 -8.79 2.10
C VAL A 371 30.96 -8.78 1.22
N LEU A 372 29.94 -9.51 1.63
CA LEU A 372 28.63 -9.46 1.00
C LEU A 372 27.57 -9.18 2.06
N ILE A 373 26.89 -8.06 1.88
CA ILE A 373 25.83 -7.55 2.72
C ILE A 373 24.51 -8.11 2.18
N ASN A 374 24.04 -9.18 2.80
CA ASN A 374 22.77 -9.83 2.48
C ASN A 374 21.62 -9.19 3.25
N GLY A 375 20.47 -9.02 2.62
CA GLY A 375 19.26 -8.57 3.29
C GLY A 375 18.07 -8.61 2.33
N ASN A 376 16.90 -8.99 2.83
CA ASN A 376 15.70 -9.12 2.01
C ASN A 376 15.34 -7.80 1.30
N CYS A 377 14.37 -7.87 0.38
CA CYS A 377 13.82 -6.68 -0.25
C CYS A 377 13.39 -5.66 0.82
N ALA A 378 13.65 -4.37 0.57
CA ALA A 378 13.34 -3.25 1.46
C ALA A 378 14.05 -3.17 2.84
N PHE A 379 14.95 -4.10 3.19
CA PHE A 379 15.78 -4.05 4.43
C PHE A 379 16.85 -2.91 4.44
N GLY A 380 16.69 -1.87 3.62
CA GLY A 380 17.59 -0.71 3.63
C GLY A 380 19.00 -0.94 3.10
N ARG A 381 19.26 -2.01 2.32
CA ARG A 381 20.60 -2.34 1.75
C ARG A 381 21.36 -1.13 1.17
N THR A 382 20.73 -0.38 0.27
CA THR A 382 21.27 0.85 -0.34
C THR A 382 21.47 1.98 0.68
N MET A 383 20.62 2.08 1.71
CA MET A 383 20.79 3.06 2.80
C MET A 383 21.99 2.69 3.68
N LEU A 384 22.19 1.40 4.00
CA LEU A 384 23.39 0.93 4.69
C LEU A 384 24.67 1.18 3.87
N ALA A 385 24.66 0.85 2.58
CA ALA A 385 25.77 1.14 1.68
C ALA A 385 26.15 2.63 1.70
N LYS A 386 25.16 3.53 1.57
CA LYS A 386 25.38 4.98 1.63
C LYS A 386 25.81 5.48 3.01
N GLY A 387 25.28 4.89 4.09
CA GLY A 387 25.68 5.19 5.47
C GLY A 387 27.15 4.88 5.73
N LEU A 388 27.62 3.73 5.22
CA LEU A 388 29.03 3.33 5.29
C LEU A 388 29.95 4.32 4.53
N LEU A 389 29.55 4.81 3.35
CA LEU A 389 30.32 5.85 2.63
C LEU A 389 30.45 7.14 3.43
N GLN A 390 29.35 7.58 4.07
CA GLN A 390 29.37 8.77 4.91
C GLN A 390 30.20 8.57 6.17
N GLN A 391 30.11 7.41 6.82
CA GLN A 391 30.94 7.07 7.97
C GLN A 391 32.43 7.12 7.60
N TRP A 392 32.82 6.43 6.51
CA TRP A 392 34.20 6.45 6.01
C TRP A 392 34.68 7.87 5.71
N ALA A 393 33.84 8.71 5.10
CA ALA A 393 34.21 10.07 4.78
C ALA A 393 34.39 10.94 6.04
N ARG A 394 33.53 10.77 7.06
CA ARG A 394 33.61 11.47 8.36
C ARG A 394 34.84 11.03 9.15
N GLU A 395 35.17 9.75 9.10
CA GLU A 395 36.28 9.14 9.84
C GLU A 395 37.61 9.24 9.06
N LYS A 396 38.40 10.28 9.34
CA LYS A 396 39.76 10.50 8.76
C LYS A 396 40.80 9.38 9.04
N LYS A 397 40.40 8.26 9.64
CA LYS A 397 41.25 7.17 10.14
C LYS A 397 41.61 6.14 9.07
N HIS A 398 40.88 6.10 7.96
CA HIS A 398 40.97 5.02 6.97
C HIS A 398 42.17 5.18 6.03
N ASP A 399 42.90 4.09 5.81
CA ASP A 399 44.09 4.00 4.95
C ASP A 399 43.77 3.66 3.48
N PHE A 400 42.49 3.55 3.13
CA PHE A 400 42.01 3.15 1.81
C PHE A 400 41.10 4.19 1.15
N ILE A 401 40.99 4.12 -0.19
CA ILE A 401 40.05 4.87 -1.01
C ILE A 401 38.75 4.07 -1.12
N PHE A 402 37.59 4.66 -0.80
CA PHE A 402 36.29 3.97 -0.89
C PHE A 402 35.50 4.49 -2.09
N ILE A 403 35.13 3.61 -3.01
CA ILE A 403 34.46 3.92 -4.28
C ILE A 403 33.09 3.25 -4.30
N TYR A 404 32.01 4.02 -4.48
CA TYR A 404 30.65 3.50 -4.63
C TYR A 404 30.26 3.32 -6.09
N LEU A 405 29.68 2.18 -6.44
CA LEU A 405 29.12 1.88 -7.75
C LEU A 405 27.68 1.37 -7.55
N PRO A 406 26.65 2.18 -7.86
CA PRO A 406 25.29 1.68 -7.96
C PRO A 406 25.18 0.80 -9.21
N LEU A 407 24.55 -0.36 -9.08
CA LEU A 407 24.52 -1.39 -10.13
C LEU A 407 23.17 -1.54 -10.82
N GLU A 408 22.16 -0.81 -10.34
CA GLU A 408 20.84 -0.71 -10.97
C GLU A 408 20.97 -0.16 -12.40
N GLY A 409 20.45 -0.90 -13.39
CA GLY A 409 20.57 -0.57 -14.81
C GLY A 409 21.98 -0.72 -15.41
N THR A 410 22.98 -1.18 -14.65
CA THR A 410 24.38 -1.28 -15.09
C THR A 410 24.67 -2.64 -15.72
N GLN A 411 25.42 -2.66 -16.82
CA GLN A 411 25.88 -3.89 -17.48
C GLN A 411 27.28 -4.28 -17.00
N PRO A 412 27.68 -5.57 -17.05
CA PRO A 412 29.03 -5.99 -16.65
C PRO A 412 30.15 -5.29 -17.43
N ASN A 413 29.94 -5.02 -18.72
CA ASN A 413 30.93 -4.35 -19.57
C ASN A 413 30.92 -2.82 -19.45
N THR A 414 30.05 -2.22 -18.60
CA THR A 414 30.05 -0.78 -18.36
C THR A 414 31.39 -0.36 -17.73
N ARG A 415 32.00 0.70 -18.28
CA ARG A 415 33.25 1.25 -17.77
C ARG A 415 32.99 1.91 -16.42
N ILE A 416 33.86 1.67 -15.45
CA ILE A 416 33.68 2.22 -14.11
C ILE A 416 33.78 3.75 -14.12
N LEU A 417 34.63 4.32 -14.97
CA LEU A 417 34.72 5.76 -15.14
C LEU A 417 33.40 6.39 -15.61
N ASP A 418 32.61 5.70 -16.43
CA ASP A 418 31.32 6.24 -16.92
C ASP A 418 30.30 6.30 -15.77
N ILE A 419 30.25 5.29 -14.90
CA ILE A 419 29.45 5.29 -13.67
C ILE A 419 29.91 6.43 -12.75
N LEU A 420 31.22 6.56 -12.53
CA LEU A 420 31.79 7.60 -11.68
C LEU A 420 31.59 9.03 -12.24
N LYS A 421 31.57 9.21 -13.56
CA LYS A 421 31.20 10.47 -14.22
C LYS A 421 29.72 10.78 -14.05
N GLN A 422 28.84 9.79 -14.26
CA GLN A 422 27.40 9.95 -14.11
C GLN A 422 27.01 10.28 -12.66
N GLU A 423 27.45 9.47 -11.71
CA GLU A 423 26.99 9.51 -10.33
C GLU A 423 27.75 10.52 -9.46
N MET A 424 29.01 10.83 -9.81
CA MET A 424 29.90 11.66 -8.97
C MET A 424 30.57 12.82 -9.70
N ASN A 425 30.22 13.08 -10.97
CA ASN A 425 30.78 14.16 -11.80
C ASN A 425 32.33 14.12 -11.92
N LEU A 426 32.92 12.92 -11.91
CA LEU A 426 34.38 12.69 -11.98
C LEU A 426 34.97 12.91 -13.39
N THR A 427 34.81 14.12 -13.93
CA THR A 427 35.24 14.49 -15.30
C THR A 427 36.76 14.58 -15.49
N LYS A 428 37.53 14.79 -14.41
CA LYS A 428 39.00 15.02 -14.47
C LYS A 428 39.85 13.76 -14.64
N TYR A 429 39.26 12.57 -14.60
CA TYR A 429 40.00 11.30 -14.61
C TYR A 429 39.79 10.55 -15.94
N SER A 430 40.82 9.82 -16.39
CA SER A 430 40.75 8.83 -17.46
C SER A 430 40.71 7.41 -16.88
N ASP A 431 40.35 6.41 -17.69
CA ASP A 431 40.33 5.00 -17.26
C ASP A 431 41.70 4.58 -16.74
N ASP A 432 42.79 4.96 -17.43
CA ASP A 432 44.16 4.65 -17.03
C ASP A 432 44.53 5.27 -15.68
N LYS A 433 44.03 6.48 -15.36
CA LYS A 433 44.23 7.09 -14.04
C LYS A 433 43.48 6.31 -12.96
N ILE A 434 42.22 5.96 -13.18
CA ILE A 434 41.42 5.17 -12.22
C ILE A 434 42.04 3.77 -12.03
N LYS A 435 42.45 3.11 -13.12
CA LYS A 435 43.08 1.79 -13.10
C LYS A 435 44.41 1.81 -12.34
N ARG A 436 45.32 2.74 -12.65
CA ARG A 436 46.58 2.92 -11.92
C ARG A 436 46.34 3.20 -10.43
N ILE A 437 45.35 4.02 -10.09
CA ILE A 437 45.00 4.26 -8.67
C ILE A 437 44.56 2.95 -7.99
N ILE A 438 43.75 2.11 -8.64
CA ILE A 438 43.28 0.84 -8.08
C ILE A 438 44.39 -0.23 -7.98
N GLU A 439 45.36 -0.21 -8.89
CA GLU A 439 46.54 -1.08 -8.84
C GLU A 439 47.55 -0.64 -7.77
N GLN A 440 47.74 0.67 -7.58
CA GLN A 440 48.77 1.22 -6.69
C GLN A 440 48.28 1.44 -5.25
N TYR A 441 47.04 1.86 -5.05
CA TYR A 441 46.51 2.21 -3.73
C TYR A 441 45.65 1.10 -3.14
N LYS A 442 45.49 1.12 -1.81
CA LYS A 442 44.49 0.30 -1.14
C LYS A 442 43.10 0.87 -1.44
N CYS A 443 42.28 0.09 -2.13
CA CYS A 443 40.96 0.50 -2.59
C CYS A 443 39.89 -0.45 -2.06
N LEU A 444 38.73 0.11 -1.75
CA LEU A 444 37.51 -0.62 -1.42
C LEU A 444 36.45 -0.18 -2.42
N ILE A 445 35.79 -1.12 -3.11
CA ILE A 445 34.63 -0.82 -3.97
C ILE A 445 33.35 -1.34 -3.31
N MET A 446 32.34 -0.50 -3.17
CA MET A 446 30.98 -0.88 -2.79
C MET A 446 30.12 -1.06 -4.05
N LEU A 447 29.68 -2.29 -4.30
CA LEU A 447 28.80 -2.71 -5.37
C LEU A 447 27.35 -2.80 -4.86
N ASP A 448 26.54 -1.77 -5.09
CA ASP A 448 25.20 -1.69 -4.52
C ASP A 448 24.11 -2.18 -5.49
N GLY A 449 23.43 -3.26 -5.12
CA GLY A 449 22.47 -3.97 -5.95
C GLY A 449 23.13 -5.01 -6.86
N LEU A 450 23.97 -5.90 -6.33
CA LEU A 450 24.61 -6.98 -7.11
C LEU A 450 23.57 -7.94 -7.72
N ASP A 451 22.44 -8.12 -7.04
CA ASP A 451 21.23 -8.79 -7.50
C ASP A 451 20.56 -8.10 -8.70
N LYS A 452 20.85 -6.81 -8.95
CA LYS A 452 20.29 -6.02 -10.05
C LYS A 452 21.13 -6.06 -11.34
N ILE A 453 22.40 -6.52 -11.30
CA ILE A 453 23.16 -6.73 -12.55
C ILE A 453 22.60 -7.96 -13.25
N ASN A 454 22.25 -7.82 -14.52
CA ASN A 454 22.00 -8.95 -15.40
C ASN A 454 23.32 -9.70 -15.74
N LEU A 455 23.76 -10.56 -14.83
CA LEU A 455 24.87 -11.50 -15.00
C LEU A 455 24.43 -12.81 -15.69
N ALA A 456 23.35 -12.81 -16.48
CA ALA A 456 22.83 -14.00 -17.17
C ALA A 456 23.18 -14.08 -18.67
N SER A 457 24.03 -13.19 -19.19
CA SER A 457 24.70 -13.46 -20.46
C SER A 457 25.66 -14.65 -20.30
N LYS A 458 25.19 -15.86 -20.66
CA LYS A 458 25.91 -17.14 -20.54
C LYS A 458 27.37 -17.10 -20.96
N GLN A 459 27.67 -16.31 -22.00
CA GLN A 459 29.02 -16.05 -22.49
C GLN A 459 30.03 -15.73 -21.37
N TRP A 460 29.65 -15.05 -20.29
CA TRP A 460 30.58 -14.73 -19.20
C TRP A 460 30.97 -15.93 -18.33
N ILE A 461 30.08 -16.91 -18.13
CA ILE A 461 30.37 -18.06 -17.27
C ILE A 461 31.06 -19.17 -18.07
N SER A 462 30.61 -19.45 -19.30
CA SER A 462 31.14 -20.56 -20.09
C SER A 462 32.57 -20.31 -20.60
N SER A 463 32.84 -19.12 -21.18
CA SER A 463 34.09 -18.87 -21.91
C SER A 463 35.35 -18.92 -21.04
N GLU A 464 35.32 -18.29 -19.85
CA GLU A 464 36.50 -18.26 -18.96
C GLU A 464 36.72 -19.58 -18.18
N LEU A 465 35.73 -20.48 -18.12
CA LEU A 465 35.87 -21.79 -17.48
C LEU A 465 36.58 -22.80 -18.40
N GLU A 466 36.31 -22.75 -19.71
CA GLU A 466 36.93 -23.65 -20.70
C GLU A 466 38.41 -23.30 -20.98
N GLU A 467 38.78 -22.01 -20.98
CA GLU A 467 40.19 -21.57 -21.15
C GLU A 467 41.12 -22.12 -20.04
N THR A 468 40.65 -22.15 -18.79
CA THR A 468 41.49 -22.63 -17.67
C THR A 468 41.66 -24.15 -17.60
N ALA A 469 40.85 -24.91 -18.34
CA ALA A 469 40.89 -26.38 -18.32
C ALA A 469 41.83 -27.00 -19.37
N THR A 470 42.27 -26.22 -20.38
CA THR A 470 42.99 -26.74 -21.55
C THR A 470 44.45 -26.30 -21.66
N SER A 471 44.90 -25.27 -20.94
CA SER A 471 46.31 -24.85 -20.89
C SER A 471 47.07 -25.49 -19.70
N GLY A 472 48.01 -26.40 -19.99
CA GLY A 472 48.88 -27.00 -18.98
C GLY A 472 49.86 -25.99 -18.32
N PRO A 473 50.42 -26.32 -17.14
CA PRO A 473 51.20 -25.39 -16.32
C PRO A 473 52.61 -25.14 -16.90
N SER A 474 52.67 -24.27 -17.92
CA SER A 474 53.91 -23.87 -18.58
C SER A 474 54.02 -22.33 -18.60
N SER A 475 54.88 -21.82 -17.72
CA SER A 475 55.37 -20.42 -17.64
C SER A 475 54.40 -19.32 -18.12
N LEU A 476 53.47 -18.90 -17.26
CA LEU A 476 52.79 -17.62 -17.43
C LEU A 476 53.81 -16.48 -17.33
N SER A 477 54.18 -15.91 -18.47
CA SER A 477 54.60 -14.52 -18.50
C SER A 477 53.39 -13.64 -18.20
N PRO A 478 53.54 -12.50 -17.49
CA PRO A 478 52.42 -11.63 -17.17
C PRO A 478 51.84 -11.10 -18.47
N VAL A 479 50.58 -11.46 -18.74
CA VAL A 479 49.83 -10.99 -19.91
C VAL A 479 49.80 -9.47 -19.85
N LYS A 480 50.48 -8.81 -20.79
CA LYS A 480 50.39 -7.36 -20.96
C LYS A 480 48.98 -7.04 -21.44
N HIS A 481 48.09 -6.70 -20.51
CA HIS A 481 46.75 -6.20 -20.80
C HIS A 481 46.85 -4.86 -21.55
N SER A 482 46.91 -4.92 -22.89
CA SER A 482 46.84 -3.76 -23.77
C SER A 482 45.48 -3.07 -23.65
N ASP A 483 45.49 -1.79 -23.28
CA ASP A 483 44.50 -0.74 -23.52
C ASP A 483 43.02 -1.05 -23.21
N ALA A 484 42.74 -2.11 -22.45
CA ALA A 484 41.39 -2.48 -22.03
C ALA A 484 40.89 -1.54 -20.93
N ASN A 485 39.80 -0.81 -21.23
CA ASN A 485 39.03 -0.01 -20.30
C ASN A 485 38.69 -0.80 -19.02
N PHE A 486 38.71 -0.15 -17.85
CA PHE A 486 38.42 -0.82 -16.58
C PHE A 486 36.90 -0.87 -16.32
N THR A 487 36.33 -2.08 -16.31
CA THR A 487 34.89 -2.34 -16.31
C THR A 487 34.37 -2.95 -15.01
N VAL A 488 33.04 -2.94 -14.81
CA VAL A 488 32.40 -3.65 -13.69
C VAL A 488 32.73 -5.15 -13.71
N LYS A 489 32.87 -5.77 -14.88
CA LYS A 489 33.31 -7.16 -15.07
C LYS A 489 34.69 -7.41 -14.46
N ASP A 490 35.63 -6.46 -14.55
CA ASP A 490 36.96 -6.60 -13.96
C ASP A 490 36.91 -6.62 -12.42
N VAL A 491 36.04 -5.79 -11.83
CA VAL A 491 35.78 -5.81 -10.38
C VAL A 491 34.99 -7.04 -9.96
N LEU A 492 34.10 -7.59 -10.78
CA LEU A 492 33.44 -8.87 -10.50
C LEU A 492 34.41 -10.05 -10.63
N ASN A 493 35.39 -9.98 -11.55
CA ASN A 493 36.44 -10.96 -11.69
C ASN A 493 37.45 -10.90 -10.51
N GLN A 494 37.58 -9.77 -9.80
CA GLN A 494 38.35 -9.68 -8.55
C GLN A 494 37.88 -10.70 -7.51
N PHE A 495 36.56 -10.93 -7.37
CA PHE A 495 35.99 -11.93 -6.46
C PHE A 495 36.44 -13.36 -6.75
N ARG A 496 36.85 -13.65 -8.00
CA ARG A 496 37.20 -15.00 -8.47
C ARG A 496 38.71 -15.21 -8.56
N LYS A 497 39.43 -14.24 -9.15
CA LYS A 497 40.84 -14.38 -9.55
C LYS A 497 41.81 -13.61 -8.65
N GLY A 498 41.33 -12.66 -7.84
CA GLY A 498 42.18 -11.83 -6.96
C GLY A 498 43.18 -10.95 -7.72
N THR A 499 42.89 -10.61 -8.98
CA THR A 499 43.77 -9.93 -9.94
C THR A 499 44.42 -8.64 -9.40
N TYR A 500 43.71 -7.91 -8.53
CA TYR A 500 44.13 -6.64 -7.95
C TYR A 500 44.35 -6.82 -6.44
N PRO A 501 45.55 -7.17 -5.95
CA PRO A 501 45.77 -7.57 -4.55
C PRO A 501 45.52 -6.45 -3.52
N LYS A 502 45.43 -5.19 -3.96
CA LYS A 502 45.10 -4.01 -3.12
C LYS A 502 43.63 -3.62 -3.14
N LEU A 503 42.79 -4.32 -3.92
CA LEU A 503 41.37 -4.04 -4.08
C LEU A 503 40.50 -4.99 -3.25
N GLY A 504 39.85 -4.48 -2.21
CA GLY A 504 38.73 -5.13 -1.56
C GLY A 504 37.41 -4.79 -2.27
N VAL A 505 36.44 -5.71 -2.24
CA VAL A 505 35.11 -5.45 -2.79
C VAL A 505 34.02 -5.83 -1.80
N TRP A 506 33.12 -4.90 -1.52
CA TRP A 506 31.90 -5.10 -0.75
C TRP A 506 30.72 -5.05 -1.70
N ALA A 507 29.70 -5.87 -1.49
CA ALA A 507 28.51 -5.88 -2.34
C ALA A 507 27.22 -6.03 -1.53
N THR A 508 26.10 -5.50 -2.02
CA THR A 508 24.76 -5.74 -1.43
C THR A 508 23.95 -6.71 -2.30
N THR A 509 23.21 -7.66 -1.70
CA THR A 509 22.37 -8.65 -2.42
C THR A 509 21.10 -9.05 -1.64
N GLN A 510 20.10 -9.62 -2.31
CA GLN A 510 18.82 -10.02 -1.70
C GLN A 510 18.79 -11.43 -1.08
N ASP A 511 19.47 -12.39 -1.72
CA ASP A 511 19.69 -13.75 -1.20
C ASP A 511 21.02 -14.27 -1.77
N MET A 512 21.71 -15.08 -0.98
CA MET A 512 22.99 -15.73 -1.30
C MET A 512 22.79 -17.13 -1.87
N ASN A 513 21.80 -17.88 -1.37
CA ASN A 513 21.76 -19.33 -1.53
C ASN A 513 21.27 -19.78 -2.91
N GLN A 514 20.59 -18.90 -3.65
CA GLN A 514 19.96 -19.23 -4.93
C GLN A 514 20.74 -18.69 -6.13
N THR A 515 21.30 -17.49 -6.04
CA THR A 515 21.68 -16.74 -7.25
C THR A 515 23.11 -17.01 -7.73
N TYR A 516 24.08 -17.20 -6.82
CA TYR A 516 25.50 -17.33 -7.19
C TYR A 516 26.33 -18.24 -6.24
N PRO A 517 26.28 -19.58 -6.42
CA PRO A 517 26.96 -20.53 -5.53
C PRO A 517 28.48 -20.31 -5.36
N TRP A 518 29.14 -19.69 -6.33
CA TRP A 518 30.59 -19.46 -6.32
C TRP A 518 31.06 -18.38 -5.33
N PHE A 519 30.18 -17.52 -4.80
CA PHE A 519 30.56 -16.58 -3.71
C PHE A 519 30.68 -17.29 -2.35
N SER A 520 30.05 -18.45 -2.16
CA SER A 520 29.96 -19.14 -0.85
C SER A 520 31.32 -19.52 -0.24
N LYS A 521 32.40 -19.62 -1.04
CA LYS A 521 33.73 -20.05 -0.59
C LYS A 521 34.71 -18.92 -0.25
N LEU A 522 34.40 -17.66 -0.58
CA LEU A 522 35.41 -16.58 -0.61
C LEU A 522 35.00 -15.31 0.14
N VAL A 523 33.87 -15.33 0.85
CA VAL A 523 33.20 -14.11 1.32
C VAL A 523 32.83 -14.23 2.79
N SER A 524 33.02 -13.14 3.55
CA SER A 524 32.45 -13.00 4.90
C SER A 524 31.04 -12.40 4.77
N PRO A 525 29.97 -13.14 5.12
CA PRO A 525 28.61 -12.63 5.04
C PRO A 525 28.32 -11.60 6.15
N VAL A 526 27.58 -10.56 5.81
CA VAL A 526 26.96 -9.64 6.77
C VAL A 526 25.46 -9.66 6.49
N GLU A 527 24.65 -10.15 7.42
CA GLU A 527 23.20 -10.20 7.28
C GLU A 527 22.56 -8.98 7.94
N ILE A 528 21.86 -8.14 7.19
CA ILE A 528 21.07 -7.04 7.77
C ILE A 528 19.86 -7.62 8.49
N LYS A 529 19.66 -7.23 9.75
CA LYS A 529 18.40 -7.44 10.47
C LYS A 529 17.54 -6.19 10.38
N GLY A 530 16.22 -6.38 10.51
CA GLY A 530 15.28 -5.30 10.69
C GLY A 530 15.56 -4.50 11.98
N TYR A 531 14.77 -3.47 12.21
CA TYR A 531 14.93 -2.60 13.37
C TYR A 531 14.52 -3.28 14.69
N LEU A 532 15.34 -3.06 15.73
CA LEU A 532 15.01 -3.27 17.14
C LEU A 532 14.04 -2.19 17.64
N LYS A 533 13.50 -2.33 18.86
CA LYS A 533 12.51 -1.37 19.39
C LYS A 533 13.05 0.06 19.45
N GLU A 534 14.25 0.17 19.98
CA GLU A 534 14.97 1.43 20.17
C GLU A 534 15.30 2.09 18.81
N GLN A 535 15.54 1.29 17.77
CA GLN A 535 15.82 1.77 16.42
C GLN A 535 14.54 2.25 15.70
N VAL A 536 13.39 1.62 15.90
CA VAL A 536 12.13 2.18 15.40
C VAL A 536 11.77 3.47 16.15
N GLU A 537 12.03 3.55 17.45
CA GLU A 537 11.86 4.80 18.23
C GLU A 537 12.76 5.94 17.74
N GLU A 538 14.03 5.67 17.46
CA GLU A 538 14.96 6.61 16.84
C GLU A 538 14.49 7.06 15.43
N CYS A 539 14.07 6.11 14.59
CA CYS A 539 13.54 6.36 13.25
C CYS A 539 12.28 7.26 13.29
N VAL A 540 11.28 6.89 14.09
CA VAL A 540 10.05 7.67 14.30
C VAL A 540 10.37 9.09 14.78
N SER A 541 11.21 9.23 15.81
CA SER A 541 11.59 10.53 16.38
C SER A 541 12.25 11.44 15.34
N THR A 542 13.17 10.89 14.55
CA THR A 542 13.94 11.65 13.56
C THR A 542 13.05 12.10 12.38
N ILE A 543 12.18 11.22 11.88
CA ILE A 543 11.26 11.53 10.79
C ILE A 543 10.17 12.52 11.24
N CYS A 544 9.61 12.37 12.44
CA CYS A 544 8.65 13.32 13.00
C CYS A 544 9.26 14.72 13.14
N SER A 545 10.52 14.78 13.60
CA SER A 545 11.29 16.03 13.66
C SER A 545 11.46 16.67 12.27
N PHE A 546 11.75 15.86 11.25
CA PHE A 546 11.82 16.33 9.86
C PHE A 546 10.49 16.92 9.37
N TYR A 547 9.34 16.28 9.61
CA TYR A 547 8.04 16.82 9.18
C TYR A 547 7.63 18.11 9.90
N VAL A 548 7.94 18.26 11.20
CA VAL A 548 7.71 19.53 11.91
C VAL A 548 8.58 20.66 11.33
N ASN A 549 9.84 20.36 11.02
CA ASN A 549 10.75 21.31 10.41
C ASN A 549 10.34 21.69 8.97
N LEU A 550 9.86 20.73 8.17
CA LEU A 550 9.30 20.99 6.83
C LEU A 550 8.12 21.96 6.88
N LYS A 551 7.16 21.74 7.79
CA LYS A 551 6.00 22.64 7.91
C LYS A 551 6.40 24.07 8.25
N HIS A 552 7.39 24.24 9.12
CA HIS A 552 7.91 25.56 9.44
C HIS A 552 8.58 26.24 8.22
N ILE A 553 9.18 25.47 7.31
CA ILE A 553 9.71 25.99 6.05
C ILE A 553 8.56 26.38 5.12
N SER A 554 7.52 25.53 4.96
CA SER A 554 6.38 25.85 4.08
C SER A 554 5.58 27.05 4.54
N ASP A 555 5.39 27.22 5.86
CA ASP A 555 4.65 28.35 6.44
C ASP A 555 5.39 29.70 6.26
N ASN A 556 6.68 29.68 5.87
CA ASN A 556 7.49 30.87 5.57
C ASN A 556 7.94 30.98 4.09
N PHE A 557 7.84 29.90 3.30
CA PHE A 557 8.36 29.78 1.93
C PHE A 557 7.49 28.80 1.13
N CYS A 558 6.55 29.31 0.33
CA CYS A 558 5.58 28.47 -0.38
C CYS A 558 6.15 27.78 -1.65
N ILE A 559 5.77 26.50 -1.79
CA ILE A 559 5.62 25.72 -3.05
C ILE A 559 6.89 25.27 -3.80
N GLU A 560 8.03 25.97 -3.81
CA GLU A 560 9.15 25.56 -4.71
C GLU A 560 9.81 24.20 -4.38
N LEU A 561 9.84 23.78 -3.11
CA LEU A 561 10.54 22.56 -2.68
C LEU A 561 9.89 21.24 -3.14
N LEU A 562 8.68 21.27 -3.72
CA LEU A 562 7.97 20.08 -4.22
C LEU A 562 7.95 19.98 -5.75
N LYS A 563 8.65 20.87 -6.47
CA LYS A 563 8.80 20.75 -7.93
C LYS A 563 10.00 19.83 -8.27
N PRO A 564 9.81 18.76 -9.07
CA PRO A 564 10.93 17.92 -9.49
C PRO A 564 11.92 18.73 -10.37
N LYS A 565 13.22 18.57 -10.11
CA LYS A 565 14.28 19.18 -10.93
C LYS A 565 14.48 18.37 -12.21
N ALA A 566 14.24 18.97 -13.36
CA ALA A 566 14.54 18.37 -14.66
C ALA A 566 16.06 18.29 -14.92
N SER A 567 16.52 17.17 -15.47
CA SER A 567 17.93 16.94 -15.83
C SER A 567 18.24 17.32 -17.28
N LYS A 568 19.48 17.75 -17.55
CA LYS A 568 19.90 18.42 -18.79
C LYS A 568 20.68 17.46 -19.71
N ARG A 569 20.24 17.28 -20.97
CA ARG A 569 21.00 16.62 -22.05
C ARG A 569 20.91 17.43 -23.35
N MET A 570 21.93 17.30 -24.21
CA MET A 570 22.10 18.05 -25.46
C MET A 570 22.02 17.14 -26.70
N SER A 571 21.25 17.55 -27.71
CA SER A 571 21.43 17.23 -29.15
C SER A 571 20.48 18.12 -29.98
N GLY A 572 20.68 18.25 -31.30
CA GLY A 572 19.92 19.21 -32.13
C GLY A 572 19.61 18.74 -33.56
N GLU A 573 19.10 19.70 -34.35
CA GLU A 573 18.67 19.69 -35.77
C GLU A 573 17.27 19.10 -36.10
N GLU A 574 16.62 19.67 -37.14
CA GLU A 574 15.16 19.68 -37.35
C GLU A 574 14.68 19.17 -38.75
N HIS A 575 13.36 18.90 -38.82
CA HIS A 575 12.47 18.71 -40.00
C HIS A 575 12.30 17.26 -40.53
N THR A 576 11.11 16.77 -40.98
CA THR A 576 9.75 17.38 -41.08
C THR A 576 8.59 16.35 -41.13
N ALA A 577 7.40 16.78 -40.67
CA ALA A 577 6.02 16.44 -41.08
C ALA A 577 5.43 14.99 -41.07
N GLU A 578 4.32 14.89 -40.30
CA GLU A 578 3.06 14.11 -40.47
C GLU A 578 2.93 12.60 -40.15
N GLU A 579 1.84 12.33 -39.38
CA GLU A 579 1.10 11.09 -39.04
C GLU A 579 1.54 10.08 -37.94
N SER A 580 0.52 9.67 -37.17
CA SER A 580 0.44 8.65 -36.09
C SER A 580 1.13 8.97 -34.75
N ASN A 581 0.33 8.99 -33.66
CA ASN A 581 0.68 9.69 -32.42
C ASN A 581 0.74 8.77 -31.20
N CYS A 582 1.92 8.21 -30.88
CA CYS A 582 2.39 7.96 -29.49
C CYS A 582 3.86 7.50 -29.46
N ASN A 583 4.82 8.40 -29.72
CA ASN A 583 6.16 8.33 -29.10
C ASN A 583 7.06 9.56 -29.38
N ARG A 584 7.82 9.92 -28.34
CA ARG A 584 9.06 10.74 -28.30
C ARG A 584 9.06 12.24 -28.69
N ASP A 585 9.86 12.94 -27.88
CA ASP A 585 10.56 14.22 -28.10
C ASP A 585 9.73 15.51 -28.27
N PHE A 586 9.43 16.16 -27.13
CA PHE A 586 8.99 17.56 -27.06
C PHE A 586 9.52 18.27 -25.81
N PHE A 587 10.55 19.13 -25.94
CA PHE A 587 10.74 20.33 -25.11
C PHE A 587 11.75 21.31 -25.77
N LYS A 588 11.30 22.53 -26.13
CA LYS A 588 12.13 23.72 -26.41
C LYS A 588 11.62 24.87 -25.53
N ALA A 589 12.45 25.45 -24.65
CA ALA A 589 12.39 26.88 -24.25
C ALA A 589 13.47 27.29 -23.20
N THR A 590 14.22 28.33 -23.55
CA THR A 590 14.71 29.54 -22.81
C THR A 590 15.12 29.52 -21.32
N GLU A 591 16.22 30.25 -21.03
CA GLU A 591 16.88 30.44 -19.74
C GLU A 591 16.24 31.49 -18.79
N VAL A 592 16.33 31.22 -17.48
CA VAL A 592 16.65 32.22 -16.42
C VAL A 592 17.51 31.50 -15.37
N SER A 593 18.54 32.15 -14.80
CA SER A 593 19.50 31.54 -13.87
C SER A 593 19.61 32.26 -12.52
N ASN A 594 20.10 31.51 -11.51
CA ASN A 594 20.63 31.93 -10.20
C ASN A 594 19.63 32.25 -9.06
N LEU A 595 19.37 31.23 -8.22
CA LEU A 595 19.18 31.38 -6.77
C LEU A 595 19.91 30.23 -6.05
N SER A 596 20.80 30.58 -5.11
CA SER A 596 21.62 29.63 -4.33
C SER A 596 21.30 29.76 -2.85
N CYS A 597 20.82 28.68 -2.22
CA CYS A 597 20.57 28.62 -0.78
C CYS A 597 21.81 28.09 -0.03
N ASP A 598 22.83 28.94 0.11
CA ASP A 598 24.06 28.57 0.81
C ASP A 598 23.91 28.77 2.33
N ASN A 599 23.73 27.66 3.04
CA ASN A 599 23.30 27.66 4.44
C ASN A 599 24.49 27.78 5.41
N SER A 600 25.23 28.89 5.32
CA SER A 600 26.35 29.19 6.22
C SER A 600 26.00 30.26 7.26
N LYS A 601 26.02 29.85 8.54
CA LYS A 601 26.20 30.67 9.76
C LYS A 601 25.30 31.89 10.02
N ASN A 602 24.20 32.10 9.30
CA ASN A 602 23.17 33.03 9.77
C ASN A 602 22.43 32.45 10.99
N LYS A 603 22.93 32.80 12.19
CA LYS A 603 22.16 32.73 13.44
C LYS A 603 20.94 33.65 13.30
N ILE A 604 19.85 33.12 12.77
CA ILE A 604 18.52 33.63 13.09
C ILE A 604 18.44 33.62 14.61
N LYS A 605 18.29 34.79 15.24
CA LYS A 605 18.05 34.91 16.68
C LYS A 605 16.65 34.37 16.97
N GLN A 606 16.51 33.04 16.99
CA GLN A 606 15.31 32.40 17.53
C GLN A 606 15.16 32.86 18.98
N GLY A 607 14.12 33.63 19.26
CA GLY A 607 13.78 34.00 20.63
C GLY A 607 13.53 32.74 21.44
N ALA A 608 14.08 32.66 22.66
CA ALA A 608 14.08 31.43 23.46
C ALA A 608 12.68 30.81 23.69
N GLY A 609 11.61 31.59 23.55
CA GLY A 609 10.23 31.12 23.65
C GLY A 609 9.74 30.22 22.50
N THR A 610 10.20 30.40 21.25
CA THR A 610 9.65 29.59 20.14
C THR A 610 10.18 28.15 20.15
N SER A 611 11.42 27.94 20.60
CA SER A 611 12.05 26.62 20.70
C SER A 611 11.23 25.61 21.53
N GLY A 612 10.56 26.06 22.59
CA GLY A 612 9.72 25.20 23.42
C GLY A 612 8.51 24.63 22.66
N ILE A 613 7.83 25.47 21.87
CA ILE A 613 6.61 25.07 21.14
C ILE A 613 6.94 23.99 20.09
N TYR A 614 8.04 24.11 19.34
CA TYR A 614 8.44 23.08 18.39
C TYR A 614 8.77 21.75 19.07
N ARG A 615 9.48 21.78 20.21
CA ARG A 615 9.84 20.57 20.96
C ARG A 615 8.59 19.83 21.45
N GLU A 616 7.58 20.54 21.97
CA GLU A 616 6.32 19.91 22.36
C GLU A 616 5.51 19.42 21.15
N ARG A 617 5.53 20.12 20.01
CA ARG A 617 4.87 19.64 18.78
C ARG A 617 5.52 18.37 18.22
N ILE A 618 6.86 18.28 18.23
CA ILE A 618 7.58 17.06 17.83
C ILE A 618 7.20 15.91 18.75
N LYS A 619 7.31 16.09 20.08
CA LYS A 619 6.88 15.08 21.07
C LYS A 619 5.45 14.62 20.84
N HIS A 620 4.53 15.54 20.56
CA HIS A 620 3.12 15.20 20.33
C HIS A 620 2.93 14.33 19.07
N ILE A 621 3.55 14.68 17.95
CA ILE A 621 3.46 13.89 16.71
C ILE A 621 4.16 12.54 16.88
N THR A 622 5.37 12.52 17.44
CA THR A 622 6.10 11.30 17.80
C THR A 622 5.24 10.39 18.70
N SER A 623 4.58 10.94 19.73
CA SER A 623 3.68 10.19 20.60
C SER A 623 2.48 9.61 19.84
N GLN A 624 1.86 10.36 18.91
CA GLN A 624 0.77 9.84 18.08
C GLN A 624 1.23 8.71 17.14
N VAL A 625 2.44 8.82 16.57
CA VAL A 625 3.01 7.75 15.73
C VAL A 625 3.31 6.52 16.59
N HIS A 626 3.85 6.68 17.79
CA HIS A 626 4.07 5.56 18.72
C HIS A 626 2.77 4.88 19.14
N GLU A 627 1.79 5.65 19.61
CA GLU A 627 0.45 5.15 19.95
C GLU A 627 -0.16 4.36 18.79
N PHE A 628 -0.07 4.89 17.56
CA PHE A 628 -0.55 4.22 16.36
C PHE A 628 0.19 2.91 16.05
N LEU A 629 1.53 2.91 16.06
CA LEU A 629 2.33 1.72 15.77
C LEU A 629 2.11 0.61 16.83
N GLU A 630 2.03 0.99 18.10
CA GLU A 630 1.79 0.07 19.21
C GLU A 630 0.35 -0.46 19.26
N ASP A 631 -0.67 0.31 18.87
CA ASP A 631 -2.08 -0.13 18.92
C ASP A 631 -2.48 -1.08 17.79
N GLN A 632 -1.83 -0.99 16.63
CA GLN A 632 -2.20 -1.76 15.44
C GLN A 632 -1.41 -3.06 15.25
N CYS A 633 -0.43 -3.39 16.09
CA CYS A 633 0.54 -4.51 15.89
C CYS A 633 1.39 -4.47 14.62
N ILE A 634 1.16 -3.45 13.81
CA ILE A 634 2.02 -2.93 12.76
C ILE A 634 3.50 -2.94 13.16
N TYR A 635 3.79 -2.61 14.43
CA TYR A 635 5.15 -2.58 14.98
C TYR A 635 5.96 -3.84 14.62
N ASP A 636 5.45 -5.03 14.92
CA ASP A 636 6.18 -6.28 14.71
C ASP A 636 6.21 -6.74 13.24
N GLU A 637 5.16 -6.43 12.47
CA GLU A 637 5.11 -6.72 11.04
C GLU A 637 6.03 -5.80 10.21
N PHE A 638 6.22 -4.52 10.58
CA PHE A 638 6.99 -3.56 9.77
C PHE A 638 8.38 -3.23 10.33
N LYS A 639 8.74 -3.58 11.58
CA LYS A 639 10.14 -3.46 12.02
C LYS A 639 11.11 -4.25 11.13
N VAL A 640 10.63 -5.32 10.48
CA VAL A 640 11.40 -6.08 9.48
C VAL A 640 11.42 -5.43 8.10
N ASP A 641 10.48 -4.55 7.74
CA ASP A 641 10.48 -3.79 6.49
C ASP A 641 10.56 -2.26 6.77
N PRO A 642 11.77 -1.70 6.86
CA PRO A 642 12.02 -0.27 7.00
C PRO A 642 11.27 0.64 6.01
N TYR A 643 10.97 0.18 4.78
CA TYR A 643 10.30 0.99 3.77
C TYR A 643 8.79 1.10 4.02
N ILE A 644 8.14 -0.02 4.37
CA ILE A 644 6.72 0.01 4.75
C ILE A 644 6.56 0.76 6.07
N LEU A 645 7.42 0.52 7.07
CA LEU A 645 7.46 1.30 8.30
C LEU A 645 7.56 2.80 8.00
N LEU A 646 8.43 3.20 7.07
CA LEU A 646 8.56 4.58 6.67
C LEU A 646 7.28 5.17 6.08
N LEU A 647 6.66 4.49 5.11
CA LEU A 647 5.42 4.97 4.48
C LEU A 647 4.32 5.19 5.52
N VAL A 648 4.27 4.32 6.53
CA VAL A 648 3.35 4.45 7.66
C VAL A 648 3.70 5.65 8.54
N ILE A 649 4.96 5.82 8.93
CA ILE A 649 5.42 6.99 9.70
C ILE A 649 5.13 8.28 8.91
N HIS A 650 5.34 8.30 7.59
CA HIS A 650 5.00 9.42 6.71
C HIS A 650 3.51 9.73 6.74
N ILE A 651 2.64 8.75 6.48
CA ILE A 651 1.18 8.92 6.45
C ILE A 651 0.66 9.43 7.80
N VAL A 652 1.10 8.83 8.91
CA VAL A 652 0.66 9.22 10.26
C VAL A 652 1.23 10.59 10.65
N SER A 653 2.50 10.87 10.37
CA SER A 653 3.12 12.18 10.64
C SER A 653 2.49 13.29 9.79
N ALA A 654 2.19 13.04 8.51
CA ALA A 654 1.58 14.02 7.61
C ALA A 654 0.13 14.33 8.02
N LYS A 655 -0.58 13.34 8.57
CA LYS A 655 -1.90 13.52 9.18
C LYS A 655 -1.82 14.29 10.50
N ALA A 656 -0.95 13.89 11.43
CA ALA A 656 -0.77 14.51 12.74
C ALA A 656 -0.20 15.96 12.66
N SER A 657 0.59 16.26 11.63
CA SER A 657 1.13 17.61 11.36
C SER A 657 0.15 18.54 10.64
N ASP A 658 -1.02 18.05 10.23
CA ASP A 658 -2.00 18.80 9.44
C ASP A 658 -1.46 19.31 8.09
N VAL A 659 -0.47 18.63 7.51
CA VAL A 659 0.14 19.03 6.22
C VAL A 659 -0.67 18.49 5.04
N LEU A 660 -1.17 17.25 5.13
CA LEU A 660 -2.05 16.66 4.11
C LEU A 660 -3.51 16.73 4.56
N TRP A 661 -4.15 17.88 4.29
CA TRP A 661 -5.55 18.16 4.63
C TRP A 661 -6.54 17.12 4.08
N GLN A 662 -6.24 16.50 2.93
CA GLN A 662 -7.03 15.43 2.33
C GLN A 662 -7.05 14.12 3.15
N LEU A 663 -6.05 13.88 4.03
CA LEU A 663 -5.97 12.67 4.85
C LEU A 663 -6.69 12.78 6.21
N ARG A 664 -7.28 13.94 6.54
CA ARG A 664 -7.88 14.19 7.86
C ARG A 664 -9.02 13.23 8.21
N GLU A 665 -9.84 12.82 7.24
CA GLU A 665 -11.05 12.04 7.49
C GLU A 665 -10.80 10.53 7.62
N VAL A 666 -9.64 10.03 7.17
CA VAL A 666 -9.36 8.58 7.16
C VAL A 666 -8.97 8.10 8.56
N GLN A 667 -9.92 7.55 9.31
CA GLN A 667 -9.64 6.77 10.51
C GLN A 667 -8.86 5.50 10.14
N ILE A 668 -7.54 5.53 10.35
CA ILE A 668 -6.67 4.37 10.21
C ILE A 668 -6.90 3.46 11.43
N ASN A 669 -7.90 2.59 11.33
CA ASN A 669 -8.34 1.71 12.43
C ASN A 669 -8.20 0.22 12.09
N ASN A 670 -7.50 -0.10 10.99
CA ASN A 670 -7.05 -1.44 10.62
C ASN A 670 -6.01 -1.35 9.49
N ILE A 671 -5.29 -2.45 9.28
CA ILE A 671 -4.26 -2.59 8.24
C ILE A 671 -4.79 -2.42 6.81
N SER A 672 -6.05 -2.75 6.52
CA SER A 672 -6.64 -2.60 5.17
C SER A 672 -6.77 -1.13 4.77
N LYS A 673 -7.26 -0.27 5.68
CA LYS A 673 -7.27 1.17 5.46
C LYS A 673 -5.87 1.78 5.39
N LEU A 674 -4.90 1.20 6.09
CA LEU A 674 -3.52 1.65 5.97
C LEU A 674 -2.94 1.31 4.59
N MET A 675 -3.13 0.08 4.10
CA MET A 675 -2.66 -0.30 2.77
C MET A 675 -3.39 0.48 1.66
N HIS A 676 -4.68 0.76 1.85
CA HIS A 676 -5.42 1.71 0.99
C HIS A 676 -4.74 3.09 0.96
N LEU A 677 -4.41 3.66 2.13
CA LEU A 677 -3.69 4.95 2.20
C LEU A 677 -2.29 4.90 1.60
N VAL A 678 -1.55 3.79 1.76
CA VAL A 678 -0.25 3.59 1.11
C VAL A 678 -0.41 3.60 -0.41
N VAL A 679 -1.35 2.83 -0.95
CA VAL A 679 -1.64 2.78 -2.39
C VAL A 679 -2.08 4.15 -2.90
N THR A 680 -3.03 4.82 -2.25
CA THR A 680 -3.45 6.17 -2.64
C THR A 680 -2.33 7.21 -2.54
N CYS A 681 -1.41 7.08 -1.58
CA CYS A 681 -0.24 7.95 -1.49
C CYS A 681 0.72 7.74 -2.69
N LEU A 682 0.92 6.50 -3.13
CA LEU A 682 1.69 6.16 -4.33
C LEU A 682 0.99 6.64 -5.63
N GLU A 683 -0.34 6.50 -5.73
CA GLU A 683 -1.14 7.00 -6.86
C GLU A 683 -1.04 8.53 -6.98
N GLN A 684 -1.29 9.26 -5.89
CA GLN A 684 -1.20 10.73 -5.86
C GLN A 684 0.22 11.23 -6.15
N THR A 685 1.24 10.50 -5.70
CA THR A 685 2.65 10.75 -6.07
C THR A 685 2.86 10.64 -7.57
N TYR A 686 2.40 9.56 -8.19
CA TYR A 686 2.56 9.34 -9.62
C TYR A 686 1.82 10.42 -10.44
N ILE A 687 0.62 10.83 -10.00
CA ILE A 687 -0.11 11.97 -10.58
C ILE A 687 0.73 13.26 -10.53
N GLN A 688 1.35 13.57 -9.38
CA GLN A 688 2.19 14.77 -9.22
C GLN A 688 3.45 14.74 -10.11
N ILE A 689 4.05 13.57 -10.31
CA ILE A 689 5.25 13.40 -11.16
C ILE A 689 4.91 13.52 -12.65
N GLN A 690 3.82 12.89 -13.10
CA GLN A 690 3.40 12.93 -14.52
C GLN A 690 2.68 14.24 -14.91
N GLY A 691 2.14 14.97 -13.94
CA GLY A 691 1.42 16.22 -14.17
C GLY A 691 0.21 15.99 -15.09
N LYS A 692 0.15 16.71 -16.23
CA LYS A 692 -0.93 16.57 -17.22
C LYS A 692 -0.95 15.23 -17.96
N HIS A 693 0.10 14.41 -17.82
CA HIS A 693 0.20 13.10 -18.46
C HIS A 693 -0.17 11.95 -17.50
N SER A 694 -0.64 12.26 -16.28
CA SER A 694 -1.15 11.24 -15.37
C SER A 694 -2.41 10.59 -15.94
N PRO A 695 -2.59 9.27 -15.80
CA PRO A 695 -3.86 8.63 -16.12
C PRO A 695 -4.98 9.17 -15.21
N PRO A 696 -6.24 9.17 -15.67
CA PRO A 696 -7.38 9.62 -14.87
C PRO A 696 -7.64 8.69 -13.65
N PRO A 697 -8.33 9.16 -12.59
CA PRO A 697 -8.59 8.38 -11.37
C PRO A 697 -9.17 6.98 -11.60
N GLU A 698 -10.02 6.83 -12.63
CA GLU A 698 -10.68 5.59 -13.01
C GLU A 698 -9.69 4.53 -13.52
N GLU A 699 -8.64 4.94 -14.25
CA GLU A 699 -7.61 4.02 -14.74
C GLU A 699 -6.78 3.42 -13.61
N PHE A 700 -6.53 4.16 -12.51
CA PHE A 700 -5.89 3.58 -11.32
C PHE A 700 -6.74 2.47 -10.71
N GLN A 701 -8.07 2.58 -10.72
CA GLN A 701 -8.94 1.50 -10.27
C GLN A 701 -8.82 0.29 -11.19
N THR A 702 -8.81 0.47 -12.50
CA THR A 702 -8.55 -0.62 -13.48
C THR A 702 -7.21 -1.31 -13.23
N ILE A 703 -6.13 -0.53 -13.02
CA ILE A 703 -4.80 -1.06 -12.69
C ILE A 703 -4.86 -1.89 -11.39
N LYS A 704 -5.45 -1.36 -10.31
CA LYS A 704 -5.58 -2.09 -9.04
C LYS A 704 -6.36 -3.40 -9.17
N LEU A 705 -7.47 -3.38 -9.90
CA LEU A 705 -8.28 -4.58 -10.13
C LEU A 705 -7.51 -5.64 -10.93
N LYS A 706 -6.81 -5.23 -11.98
CA LYS A 706 -5.99 -6.15 -12.78
C LYS A 706 -4.80 -6.71 -12.02
N LEU A 707 -4.11 -5.90 -11.21
CA LEU A 707 -3.08 -6.39 -10.31
C LEU A 707 -3.65 -7.38 -9.30
N GLY A 708 -4.85 -7.09 -8.76
CA GLY A 708 -5.56 -8.02 -7.88
C GLY A 708 -5.95 -9.33 -8.57
N GLU A 709 -6.41 -9.28 -9.82
CA GLU A 709 -6.66 -10.45 -10.68
C GLU A 709 -5.38 -11.27 -10.90
N MET A 710 -4.27 -10.62 -11.25
CA MET A 710 -2.97 -11.27 -11.45
C MET A 710 -2.49 -11.95 -10.16
N ALA A 711 -2.66 -11.29 -9.01
CA ALA A 711 -2.32 -11.84 -7.70
C ALA A 711 -3.25 -13.00 -7.30
N TYR A 712 -4.55 -12.88 -7.57
CA TYR A 712 -5.57 -13.91 -7.37
C TYR A 712 -5.24 -15.16 -8.19
N ASN A 713 -5.13 -15.03 -9.51
CA ASN A 713 -4.84 -16.13 -10.42
C ASN A 713 -3.50 -16.82 -10.09
N ARG A 714 -2.49 -16.06 -9.63
CA ARG A 714 -1.21 -16.61 -9.14
C ARG A 714 -1.36 -17.42 -7.84
N MET A 715 -2.31 -17.07 -6.98
CA MET A 715 -2.62 -17.80 -5.75
C MET A 715 -3.34 -19.12 -6.07
N PHE A 716 -4.41 -19.10 -6.87
CA PHE A 716 -5.28 -20.25 -7.11
C PHE A 716 -4.83 -21.24 -8.20
N SER A 717 -4.07 -20.81 -9.20
CA SER A 717 -3.82 -21.63 -10.41
C SER A 717 -2.93 -22.87 -10.23
N LYS A 718 -2.34 -23.09 -9.03
CA LYS A 718 -1.28 -24.09 -8.74
C LYS A 718 -0.04 -24.04 -9.64
N SER A 719 0.00 -23.12 -10.61
CA SER A 719 1.20 -22.82 -11.38
C SER A 719 2.23 -22.19 -10.46
N ALA A 720 3.47 -22.67 -10.50
CA ALA A 720 4.56 -22.13 -9.68
C ALA A 720 4.65 -20.64 -9.96
N GLY A 721 4.29 -19.82 -8.96
CA GLY A 721 3.85 -18.45 -9.21
C GLY A 721 4.91 -17.63 -9.91
N HIS A 722 4.72 -17.43 -11.21
CA HIS A 722 5.57 -16.67 -12.12
C HIS A 722 4.65 -16.08 -13.19
N LEU A 723 4.77 -14.78 -13.48
CA LEU A 723 4.03 -14.19 -14.60
C LEU A 723 4.68 -14.64 -15.92
N PRO A 724 3.90 -15.07 -16.93
CA PRO A 724 4.45 -15.51 -18.20
C PRO A 724 5.18 -14.34 -18.90
N PRO A 725 6.43 -14.54 -19.38
CA PRO A 725 7.26 -13.53 -20.07
C PRO A 725 6.63 -12.70 -21.20
N SER A 726 5.47 -13.09 -21.73
CA SER A 726 4.85 -12.46 -22.90
C SER A 726 4.01 -11.22 -22.60
N VAL A 727 3.81 -10.83 -21.34
CA VAL A 727 2.80 -9.82 -20.94
C VAL A 727 3.32 -8.37 -20.85
N TYR A 728 4.65 -8.16 -20.85
CA TYR A 728 5.35 -6.86 -20.77
C TYR A 728 4.95 -5.73 -21.74
N LYS A 729 3.99 -5.97 -22.63
CA LYS A 729 3.40 -4.97 -23.53
C LYS A 729 2.16 -4.29 -22.96
N HIS A 730 1.64 -4.68 -21.79
CA HIS A 730 0.46 -4.02 -21.26
C HIS A 730 0.84 -2.69 -20.56
N PRO A 731 0.23 -1.55 -20.93
CA PRO A 731 0.53 -0.25 -20.31
C PRO A 731 0.34 -0.26 -18.78
N ASP A 732 -0.67 -0.97 -18.29
CA ASP A 732 -1.02 -1.13 -16.88
C ASP A 732 0.15 -1.66 -16.03
N GLU A 733 0.94 -2.60 -16.54
CA GLU A 733 2.09 -3.18 -15.82
C GLU A 733 3.24 -2.17 -15.71
N SER A 734 3.52 -1.45 -16.81
CA SER A 734 4.49 -0.34 -16.82
C SER A 734 4.06 0.80 -15.89
N CYS A 735 2.75 1.09 -15.85
CA CYS A 735 2.17 2.08 -14.96
C CYS A 735 2.29 1.62 -13.49
N ALA A 736 1.97 0.36 -13.18
CA ALA A 736 2.09 -0.23 -11.85
C ALA A 736 3.54 -0.27 -11.33
N LEU A 737 4.52 -0.51 -12.20
CA LEU A 737 5.94 -0.34 -11.90
C LEU A 737 6.27 1.13 -11.55
N ALA A 738 5.80 2.08 -12.35
CA ALA A 738 6.09 3.50 -12.17
C ALA A 738 5.38 4.14 -10.95
N ILE A 739 4.20 3.63 -10.57
CA ILE A 739 3.53 3.94 -9.29
C ILE A 739 4.27 3.29 -8.10
N GLY A 740 5.00 2.19 -8.33
CA GLY A 740 5.73 1.46 -7.30
C GLY A 740 4.93 0.34 -6.61
N LEU A 741 3.82 -0.11 -7.23
CA LEU A 741 3.04 -1.26 -6.77
C LEU A 741 3.74 -2.60 -7.10
N LEU A 742 4.46 -2.62 -8.23
CA LEU A 742 5.28 -3.74 -8.68
C LEU A 742 6.79 -3.46 -8.53
N LYS A 743 7.59 -4.51 -8.70
CA LYS A 743 9.04 -4.50 -8.88
C LYS A 743 9.43 -5.61 -9.86
N GLU A 744 10.57 -5.47 -10.51
CA GLU A 744 11.17 -6.54 -11.32
C GLU A 744 12.00 -7.47 -10.42
N ASP A 745 11.90 -8.78 -10.64
CA ASP A 745 12.75 -9.82 -10.08
C ASP A 745 13.51 -10.51 -11.22
N LEU A 746 14.84 -10.40 -11.21
CA LEU A 746 15.73 -10.88 -12.26
C LEU A 746 16.12 -12.35 -12.01
N ARG A 747 15.11 -13.22 -11.99
CA ARG A 747 15.33 -14.67 -11.92
C ARG A 747 15.91 -15.20 -13.23
N LYS A 748 16.80 -16.18 -13.10
CA LYS A 748 17.41 -16.92 -14.21
C LYS A 748 16.77 -18.29 -14.28
N ASP A 749 16.59 -18.81 -15.49
CA ASP A 749 16.11 -20.19 -15.64
C ASP A 749 17.19 -21.22 -15.23
N LYS A 750 16.81 -22.49 -15.08
CA LYS A 750 17.75 -23.57 -14.73
C LYS A 750 18.83 -23.81 -15.80
N LYS A 751 18.70 -23.25 -17.00
CA LYS A 751 19.70 -23.33 -18.07
C LYS A 751 20.65 -22.15 -18.04
N GLY A 752 20.38 -21.11 -17.25
CA GLY A 752 21.15 -19.87 -17.16
C GLY A 752 20.84 -18.86 -18.26
N ASP A 753 19.75 -19.01 -19.01
CA ASP A 753 19.29 -17.97 -19.94
C ASP A 753 18.61 -16.83 -19.16
N VAL A 754 18.68 -15.62 -19.72
CA VAL A 754 17.83 -14.51 -19.31
C VAL A 754 16.40 -14.86 -19.74
N SER A 755 15.65 -15.55 -18.89
CA SER A 755 14.20 -15.40 -18.90
C SER A 755 13.89 -13.90 -18.80
N CYS A 756 12.81 -13.44 -19.43
CA CYS A 756 12.35 -12.07 -19.18
C CYS A 756 12.27 -11.84 -17.66
N PRO A 757 12.46 -10.59 -17.19
CA PRO A 757 12.24 -10.28 -15.77
C PRO A 757 10.90 -10.86 -15.33
N GLU A 758 10.74 -11.11 -14.04
CA GLU A 758 9.44 -11.43 -13.47
C GLU A 758 8.90 -10.20 -12.74
N LEU A 759 7.64 -9.82 -12.99
CA LEU A 759 6.99 -8.84 -12.14
C LEU A 759 6.58 -9.49 -10.82
N LEU A 760 7.09 -8.95 -9.72
CA LEU A 760 6.64 -9.22 -8.37
C LEU A 760 5.92 -8.00 -7.81
N PHE A 761 5.04 -8.24 -6.85
CA PHE A 761 4.54 -7.17 -6.00
C PHE A 761 5.68 -6.57 -5.19
N ARG A 762 5.63 -5.25 -4.97
CA ARG A 762 6.66 -4.55 -4.20
C ARG A 762 6.80 -5.16 -2.80
N HIS A 763 5.67 -5.47 -2.16
CA HIS A 763 5.55 -6.09 -0.85
C HIS A 763 4.39 -7.09 -0.80
N GLU A 764 4.48 -8.15 0.02
CA GLU A 764 3.44 -9.19 0.12
C GLU A 764 2.09 -8.64 0.61
N LEU A 765 2.07 -7.68 1.55
CA LEU A 765 0.81 -7.05 1.98
C LEU A 765 0.16 -6.19 0.89
N LEU A 766 0.92 -5.68 -0.08
CA LEU A 766 0.34 -5.00 -1.25
C LEU A 766 -0.30 -6.00 -2.20
N LYS A 767 0.33 -7.17 -2.40
CA LYS A 767 -0.27 -8.30 -3.13
C LYS A 767 -1.58 -8.71 -2.46
N ASP A 768 -1.55 -9.07 -1.18
CA ASP A 768 -2.73 -9.56 -0.44
C ASP A 768 -3.86 -8.51 -0.37
N TYR A 769 -3.51 -7.23 -0.22
CA TYR A 769 -4.48 -6.13 -0.29
C TYR A 769 -5.12 -6.01 -1.68
N LEU A 770 -4.34 -6.03 -2.75
CA LEU A 770 -4.87 -5.93 -4.12
C LEU A 770 -5.69 -7.17 -4.51
N THR A 771 -5.28 -8.38 -4.10
CA THR A 771 -6.09 -9.60 -4.22
C THR A 771 -7.44 -9.44 -3.54
N ALA A 772 -7.48 -8.89 -2.31
CA ALA A 772 -8.73 -8.66 -1.61
C ALA A 772 -9.62 -7.60 -2.29
N VAL A 773 -9.04 -6.51 -2.79
CA VAL A 773 -9.78 -5.48 -3.55
C VAL A 773 -10.42 -6.06 -4.81
N TYR A 774 -9.78 -7.05 -5.44
CA TYR A 774 -10.34 -7.78 -6.58
C TYR A 774 -11.43 -8.78 -6.19
N ILE A 775 -11.20 -9.60 -5.15
CA ILE A 775 -12.23 -10.53 -4.62
C ILE A 775 -13.49 -9.78 -4.16
N ASP A 776 -13.35 -8.58 -3.62
CA ASP A 776 -14.47 -7.73 -3.22
C ASP A 776 -15.36 -7.25 -4.39
N GLN A 777 -14.94 -7.42 -5.66
CA GLN A 777 -15.76 -7.04 -6.83
C GLN A 777 -16.82 -8.08 -7.21
N ASP A 778 -16.51 -9.37 -7.10
CA ASP A 778 -17.42 -10.45 -7.52
C ASP A 778 -17.39 -11.61 -6.51
N SER A 779 -18.59 -11.96 -6.03
CA SER A 779 -18.79 -13.06 -5.08
C SER A 779 -18.36 -14.44 -5.57
N THR A 780 -18.21 -14.66 -6.87
CA THR A 780 -17.73 -15.93 -7.42
C THR A 780 -16.27 -16.19 -7.04
N TYR A 781 -15.40 -15.17 -7.05
CA TYR A 781 -14.02 -15.26 -6.56
C TYR A 781 -13.97 -15.45 -5.04
N PHE A 782 -14.92 -14.86 -4.32
CA PHE A 782 -15.07 -15.11 -2.88
C PHE A 782 -15.47 -16.58 -2.59
N ASP A 783 -16.38 -17.14 -3.38
CA ASP A 783 -16.82 -18.53 -3.24
C ASP A 783 -15.70 -19.53 -3.58
N GLU A 784 -14.88 -19.24 -4.58
CA GLU A 784 -13.68 -20.03 -4.91
C GLU A 784 -12.60 -19.93 -3.81
N LEU A 785 -12.36 -18.74 -3.25
CA LEU A 785 -11.51 -18.57 -2.06
C LEU A 785 -12.01 -19.42 -0.88
N MET A 786 -13.30 -19.36 -0.56
CA MET A 786 -13.88 -20.15 0.54
C MET A 786 -13.85 -21.66 0.25
N ALA A 787 -14.13 -22.08 -0.99
CA ALA A 787 -14.03 -23.48 -1.40
C ALA A 787 -12.59 -24.01 -1.36
N THR A 788 -11.59 -23.15 -1.52
CA THR A 788 -10.17 -23.52 -1.45
C THR A 788 -9.69 -23.56 0.00
N LEU A 789 -10.06 -22.59 0.84
CA LEU A 789 -9.84 -22.66 2.30
C LEU A 789 -10.50 -23.90 2.93
N LYS A 790 -11.64 -24.36 2.40
CA LYS A 790 -12.32 -25.61 2.81
C LYS A 790 -11.55 -26.88 2.44
N LYS A 791 -10.59 -26.80 1.50
CA LYS A 791 -9.70 -27.92 1.09
C LYS A 791 -8.32 -27.84 1.73
N GLU A 792 -7.76 -26.64 1.86
CA GLU A 792 -6.36 -26.38 2.20
C GLU A 792 -6.31 -25.37 3.38
N LYS A 793 -6.29 -25.87 4.62
CA LYS A 793 -6.43 -25.05 5.86
C LYS A 793 -5.20 -24.16 6.19
N ASN A 794 -4.00 -24.46 5.69
CA ASN A 794 -2.71 -23.88 6.15
C ASN A 794 -2.08 -22.90 5.13
N ASP A 795 -2.89 -22.08 4.46
CA ASP A 795 -2.49 -21.45 3.19
C ASP A 795 -2.23 -19.91 3.25
N PRO A 796 -1.34 -19.34 2.40
CA PRO A 796 -1.30 -17.89 2.11
C PRO A 796 -2.65 -17.18 1.89
N TYR A 797 -3.73 -17.85 1.48
CA TYR A 797 -5.10 -17.29 1.41
C TYR A 797 -5.53 -16.57 2.71
N VAL A 798 -5.05 -17.00 3.88
CA VAL A 798 -5.40 -16.40 5.18
C VAL A 798 -4.90 -14.95 5.31
N GLY A 799 -3.85 -14.56 4.57
CA GLY A 799 -3.37 -13.17 4.49
C GLY A 799 -4.40 -12.23 3.86
N VAL A 800 -5.01 -12.67 2.75
CA VAL A 800 -6.02 -11.91 1.98
C VAL A 800 -7.27 -11.60 2.84
N LEU A 801 -7.66 -12.51 3.73
CA LEU A 801 -8.78 -12.31 4.66
C LEU A 801 -8.56 -11.14 5.65
N LYS A 802 -7.32 -10.70 5.89
CA LYS A 802 -7.03 -9.47 6.64
C LYS A 802 -7.53 -8.23 5.89
N PHE A 803 -7.64 -8.29 4.57
CA PHE A 803 -7.89 -7.13 3.70
C PHE A 803 -9.32 -7.03 3.18
N ILE A 804 -9.99 -8.17 2.91
CA ILE A 804 -11.37 -8.26 2.43
C ILE A 804 -12.30 -7.36 3.24
N SER A 805 -13.07 -6.52 2.55
CA SER A 805 -13.97 -5.59 3.21
C SER A 805 -15.23 -6.32 3.66
N CYS A 806 -15.38 -6.42 4.98
CA CYS A 806 -16.57 -6.97 5.62
C CYS A 806 -17.82 -6.10 5.45
N ASN A 807 -17.98 -5.39 4.33
CA ASN A 807 -19.01 -4.35 4.13
C ASN A 807 -20.14 -4.77 3.20
N GLY A 808 -19.87 -5.62 2.19
CA GLY A 808 -20.81 -5.99 1.12
C GLY A 808 -22.02 -6.85 1.51
N TYR A 809 -22.91 -7.08 0.53
CA TYR A 809 -24.20 -7.75 0.68
C TYR A 809 -24.12 -9.21 1.19
N GLN A 810 -22.99 -9.89 0.99
CA GLN A 810 -22.83 -11.30 1.39
C GLN A 810 -22.28 -11.50 2.82
N LEU A 811 -22.29 -10.47 3.68
CA LEU A 811 -21.76 -10.51 5.05
C LEU A 811 -22.19 -11.75 5.86
N ASN A 812 -23.48 -12.05 5.86
CA ASN A 812 -24.04 -13.17 6.63
C ASN A 812 -23.58 -14.54 6.09
N ARG A 813 -23.20 -14.62 4.81
CA ARG A 813 -22.62 -15.81 4.18
C ARG A 813 -21.14 -15.92 4.54
N PHE A 814 -20.37 -14.86 4.29
CA PHE A 814 -18.95 -14.71 4.67
C PHE A 814 -18.68 -15.21 6.11
N TYR A 815 -19.48 -14.75 7.07
CA TYR A 815 -19.32 -15.17 8.46
C TYR A 815 -19.67 -16.65 8.71
N ASN A 816 -20.64 -17.23 7.99
CA ASN A 816 -20.97 -18.65 8.14
C ASN A 816 -19.85 -19.52 7.57
N ASP A 817 -19.33 -19.19 6.38
CA ASP A 817 -18.22 -19.92 5.76
C ASP A 817 -16.96 -19.87 6.65
N LEU A 818 -16.60 -18.71 7.19
CA LEU A 818 -15.48 -18.61 8.14
C LEU A 818 -15.74 -19.36 9.46
N MET A 819 -16.98 -19.39 9.97
CA MET A 819 -17.31 -20.18 11.17
C MET A 819 -17.29 -21.69 10.89
N GLU A 820 -17.74 -22.15 9.73
CA GLU A 820 -17.61 -23.54 9.26
C GLU A 820 -16.14 -23.97 9.08
N LEU A 821 -15.28 -23.03 8.70
CA LEU A 821 -13.84 -23.21 8.63
C LEU A 821 -13.11 -23.11 9.98
N GLU A 822 -13.83 -22.85 11.08
CA GLU A 822 -13.29 -22.63 12.43
C GLU A 822 -12.33 -21.42 12.52
N MET A 823 -12.41 -20.48 11.57
CA MET A 823 -11.57 -19.28 11.47
C MET A 823 -12.08 -18.15 12.37
N TYR A 824 -12.33 -18.47 13.65
CA TYR A 824 -12.97 -17.57 14.62
C TYR A 824 -12.19 -16.25 14.81
N ASN A 825 -10.86 -16.29 14.71
CA ASN A 825 -10.01 -15.10 14.79
C ASN A 825 -10.38 -14.07 13.71
N ASN A 826 -10.46 -14.51 12.45
CA ASN A 826 -10.84 -13.68 11.30
C ASN A 826 -12.26 -13.13 11.42
N VAL A 827 -13.21 -13.93 11.94
CA VAL A 827 -14.58 -13.49 12.22
C VAL A 827 -14.59 -12.36 13.27
N ILE A 828 -13.85 -12.53 14.37
CA ILE A 828 -13.78 -11.55 15.47
C ILE A 828 -13.12 -10.24 15.01
N ASP A 829 -12.03 -10.31 14.22
CA ASP A 829 -11.39 -9.15 13.60
C ASP A 829 -12.33 -8.42 12.63
N CYS A 830 -13.15 -9.17 11.89
CA CYS A 830 -14.15 -8.63 10.97
C CYS A 830 -15.31 -7.94 11.73
N ILE A 831 -15.81 -8.53 12.82
CA ILE A 831 -16.81 -7.93 13.72
C ILE A 831 -16.28 -6.62 14.34
N HIS A 832 -15.05 -6.63 14.88
CA HIS A 832 -14.43 -5.46 15.48
C HIS A 832 -14.29 -4.29 14.47
N ARG A 833 -14.03 -4.58 13.20
CA ARG A 833 -13.83 -3.57 12.15
C ARG A 833 -15.11 -2.84 11.72
N ARG A 834 -16.29 -3.48 11.71
CA ARG A 834 -17.52 -2.86 11.14
C ARG A 834 -18.08 -1.68 11.93
N LYS A 835 -17.94 -1.63 13.26
CA LYS A 835 -18.59 -0.67 14.20
C LYS A 835 -20.14 -0.64 14.20
N ASP A 836 -20.80 -1.11 13.14
CA ASP A 836 -22.24 -1.33 13.02
C ASP A 836 -22.66 -2.58 13.82
N PHE A 837 -22.95 -2.39 15.11
CA PHE A 837 -23.23 -3.50 16.03
C PHE A 837 -24.58 -4.18 15.78
N ASP A 838 -25.58 -3.47 15.24
CA ASP A 838 -26.93 -4.00 15.04
C ASP A 838 -26.92 -5.19 14.06
N LYS A 839 -26.19 -5.05 12.96
CA LYS A 839 -26.04 -6.12 11.96
C LYS A 839 -25.20 -7.30 12.48
N THR A 840 -24.35 -7.10 13.49
CA THR A 840 -23.52 -8.19 14.05
C THR A 840 -24.29 -9.13 14.98
N HIS A 841 -25.45 -8.75 15.50
CA HIS A 841 -26.17 -9.57 16.51
C HIS A 841 -26.58 -10.96 15.97
N GLY A 842 -27.06 -11.03 14.72
CA GLY A 842 -27.42 -12.30 14.06
C GLY A 842 -26.23 -13.22 13.70
N ILE A 843 -25.00 -12.71 13.82
CA ILE A 843 -23.76 -13.49 13.71
C ILE A 843 -23.31 -13.95 15.10
N LEU A 844 -23.34 -13.05 16.10
CA LEU A 844 -22.97 -13.37 17.48
C LEU A 844 -23.84 -14.50 18.09
N SER A 845 -25.12 -14.58 17.75
CA SER A 845 -25.99 -15.67 18.20
C SER A 845 -25.55 -17.06 17.72
N LYS A 846 -24.85 -17.15 16.58
CA LYS A 846 -24.30 -18.40 16.03
C LYS A 846 -23.05 -18.89 16.75
N PHE A 847 -22.40 -18.05 17.55
CA PHE A 847 -21.30 -18.45 18.43
C PHE A 847 -21.78 -19.23 19.67
N CYS A 848 -23.04 -19.04 20.11
CA CYS A 848 -23.57 -19.70 21.32
C CYS A 848 -23.42 -21.23 21.32
N THR A 849 -23.57 -21.85 20.14
CA THR A 849 -23.63 -23.31 19.97
C THR A 849 -22.30 -23.94 19.55
N ARG A 850 -21.24 -23.14 19.37
CA ARG A 850 -19.95 -23.60 18.84
C ARG A 850 -18.85 -23.58 19.90
N GLU A 851 -17.80 -24.34 19.62
CA GLU A 851 -16.53 -24.26 20.36
C GLU A 851 -15.64 -23.23 19.68
N VAL A 852 -15.32 -22.15 20.39
CA VAL A 852 -14.61 -20.99 19.84
C VAL A 852 -13.14 -21.09 20.19
N TYR A 853 -12.31 -21.45 19.22
CA TYR A 853 -10.86 -21.50 19.38
C TYR A 853 -10.23 -20.18 18.94
N LEU A 854 -9.60 -19.48 19.89
CA LEU A 854 -8.89 -18.22 19.66
C LEU A 854 -7.38 -18.44 19.67
N ALA A 855 -6.68 -17.92 18.68
CA ALA A 855 -5.22 -17.97 18.57
C ALA A 855 -4.67 -16.58 18.25
N ARG A 856 -3.35 -16.47 18.04
CA ARG A 856 -2.69 -15.20 17.70
C ARG A 856 -2.87 -14.09 18.76
N LEU A 857 -2.91 -14.49 20.04
CA LEU A 857 -3.18 -13.60 21.17
C LEU A 857 -1.96 -12.74 21.56
N GLU A 858 -0.80 -13.00 20.99
CA GLU A 858 0.36 -12.11 20.96
C GLU A 858 0.06 -10.79 20.22
N ASN A 859 -0.88 -10.80 19.27
CA ASN A 859 -1.28 -9.61 18.51
C ASN A 859 -2.30 -8.75 19.30
N LYS A 860 -1.85 -7.62 19.89
CA LYS A 860 -2.66 -6.57 20.54
C LYS A 860 -3.87 -6.07 19.71
N GLN A 861 -3.82 -6.04 18.37
CA GLN A 861 -4.99 -5.68 17.54
C GLN A 861 -6.04 -6.79 17.64
N HIS A 862 -5.63 -8.06 17.51
CA HIS A 862 -6.51 -9.19 17.71
C HIS A 862 -7.04 -9.27 19.16
N GLN A 863 -6.19 -9.01 20.16
CA GLN A 863 -6.63 -8.84 21.56
C GLN A 863 -7.73 -7.78 21.70
N ASN A 864 -7.60 -6.62 21.03
CA ASN A 864 -8.62 -5.57 21.03
C ASN A 864 -9.92 -6.00 20.34
N ALA A 865 -9.82 -6.81 19.28
CA ALA A 865 -10.97 -7.43 18.65
C ALA A 865 -11.66 -8.44 19.59
N VAL A 866 -10.92 -9.32 20.27
CA VAL A 866 -11.45 -10.27 21.27
C VAL A 866 -12.07 -9.53 22.46
N ARG A 867 -11.41 -8.50 23.03
CA ARG A 867 -12.00 -7.62 24.07
C ARG A 867 -13.35 -7.03 23.63
N THR A 868 -13.44 -6.61 22.36
CA THR A 868 -14.67 -6.06 21.78
C THR A 868 -15.74 -7.13 21.65
N PHE A 869 -15.39 -8.30 21.11
CA PHE A 869 -16.27 -9.46 20.98
C PHE A 869 -16.83 -9.90 22.34
N CYS A 870 -15.99 -10.08 23.36
CA CYS A 870 -16.43 -10.47 24.71
C CYS A 870 -17.41 -9.43 25.30
N LYS A 871 -17.10 -8.13 25.18
CA LYS A 871 -18.00 -7.03 25.58
C LYS A 871 -19.34 -7.06 24.85
N LEU A 872 -19.35 -7.38 23.55
CA LEU A 872 -20.58 -7.50 22.76
C LEU A 872 -21.42 -8.71 23.21
N CYS A 873 -20.80 -9.86 23.47
CA CYS A 873 -21.48 -11.04 24.02
C CYS A 873 -22.02 -10.79 25.44
N LYS A 874 -21.35 -9.94 26.24
CA LYS A 874 -21.75 -9.64 27.63
C LYS A 874 -22.90 -8.63 27.73
N ARG A 875 -23.04 -7.68 26.79
CA ARG A 875 -24.06 -6.60 26.85
C ARG A 875 -25.49 -7.14 26.98
N GLN A 876 -26.06 -7.03 28.18
CA GLN A 876 -27.42 -7.49 28.51
C GLN A 876 -28.53 -6.49 28.13
N ASP A 877 -28.18 -5.23 27.82
CA ASP A 877 -29.12 -4.13 27.83
C ASP A 877 -28.96 -3.25 26.57
N VAL A 878 -29.63 -3.63 25.48
CA VAL A 878 -29.87 -2.75 24.33
C VAL A 878 -31.29 -2.20 24.46
N LYS A 879 -31.44 -1.12 25.25
CA LYS A 879 -32.68 -0.33 25.29
C LYS A 879 -32.83 0.42 23.97
N ARG A 880 -33.40 -0.23 22.95
CA ARG A 880 -33.77 0.41 21.69
C ARG A 880 -35.26 0.22 21.38
N PHE A 881 -35.89 1.36 21.11
CA PHE A 881 -37.33 1.58 20.88
C PHE A 881 -38.22 1.28 22.10
N ASN A 882 -39.17 2.20 22.34
CA ASN A 882 -40.07 2.23 23.50
C ASN A 882 -41.19 1.17 23.45
N VAL A 883 -40.91 -0.04 22.93
CA VAL A 883 -41.97 -1.04 22.65
C VAL A 883 -41.68 -2.41 23.28
N VAL A 884 -40.48 -3.02 23.11
CA VAL A 884 -40.11 -4.25 23.83
C VAL A 884 -38.60 -4.33 24.08
N SER A 885 -38.18 -4.39 25.34
CA SER A 885 -36.78 -4.65 25.72
C SER A 885 -36.51 -6.16 25.85
N PHE A 886 -35.82 -6.75 24.88
CA PHE A 886 -35.39 -8.15 24.93
C PHE A 886 -34.00 -8.29 25.58
N HIS A 887 -33.93 -8.88 26.77
CA HIS A 887 -32.67 -9.22 27.44
C HIS A 887 -32.07 -10.54 26.91
N TYR A 888 -31.42 -10.51 25.74
CA TYR A 888 -30.66 -11.65 25.24
C TYR A 888 -29.20 -11.61 25.73
N GLN A 889 -28.90 -12.33 26.81
CA GLN A 889 -27.51 -12.61 27.18
C GLN A 889 -26.95 -13.77 26.34
N ILE A 890 -25.90 -13.50 25.56
CA ILE A 890 -25.20 -14.51 24.76
C ILE A 890 -24.36 -15.40 25.70
N LYS A 891 -24.82 -16.63 25.94
CA LYS A 891 -24.04 -17.66 26.64
C LYS A 891 -23.18 -18.41 25.63
N LEU A 892 -21.86 -18.34 25.75
CA LEU A 892 -20.96 -19.15 24.94
C LEU A 892 -20.86 -20.55 25.54
N HIS A 893 -20.92 -21.60 24.71
CA HIS A 893 -20.74 -22.96 25.21
C HIS A 893 -19.27 -23.22 25.57
N LYS A 894 -18.33 -23.10 24.62
CA LYS A 894 -16.89 -23.23 24.92
C LYS A 894 -16.06 -22.14 24.26
N LEU A 895 -15.08 -21.62 24.99
CA LEU A 895 -14.09 -20.65 24.53
C LEU A 895 -12.70 -21.15 24.91
N TYR A 896 -11.81 -21.30 23.94
CA TYR A 896 -10.45 -21.80 24.14
C TYR A 896 -9.44 -20.76 23.68
N PHE A 897 -8.40 -20.53 24.49
CA PHE A 897 -7.23 -19.75 24.11
C PHE A 897 -6.08 -20.71 23.72
N GLN A 898 -5.68 -20.70 22.46
CA GLN A 898 -4.56 -21.45 21.91
C GLN A 898 -3.28 -20.61 21.96
N GLN A 899 -2.14 -21.28 22.20
CA GLN A 899 -0.81 -20.65 22.30
C GLN A 899 -0.70 -19.64 23.45
N SER A 900 0.51 -19.12 23.68
CA SER A 900 0.84 -18.23 24.81
C SER A 900 -0.12 -17.04 24.93
N CYS A 901 -1.00 -17.08 25.92
CA CYS A 901 -2.00 -16.04 26.18
C CYS A 901 -1.47 -15.05 27.26
N PRO A 902 -1.12 -13.80 26.92
CA PRO A 902 -0.47 -12.89 27.87
C PRO A 902 -1.28 -12.64 29.15
N LYS A 903 -0.61 -12.65 30.31
CA LYS A 903 -1.20 -12.50 31.65
C LYS A 903 -2.07 -11.25 31.79
N GLU A 904 -1.63 -10.17 31.16
CA GLU A 904 -2.27 -8.85 31.17
C GLU A 904 -3.47 -8.81 30.23
N PHE A 905 -3.46 -9.62 29.16
CA PHE A 905 -4.57 -9.70 28.21
C PHE A 905 -5.79 -10.36 28.86
N TRP A 906 -5.67 -11.58 29.38
CA TRP A 906 -6.84 -12.28 29.92
C TRP A 906 -7.39 -11.64 31.19
N LYS A 907 -6.55 -10.99 32.02
CA LYS A 907 -7.00 -10.13 33.13
C LYS A 907 -7.83 -8.93 32.69
N SER A 908 -7.64 -8.45 31.46
CA SER A 908 -8.38 -7.33 30.88
C SER A 908 -9.66 -7.73 30.14
N LEU A 909 -9.98 -9.03 30.06
CA LEU A 909 -11.15 -9.52 29.33
C LEU A 909 -12.43 -9.40 30.16
N ASP A 910 -13.37 -8.64 29.61
CA ASP A 910 -14.75 -8.53 30.11
C ASP A 910 -15.59 -9.69 29.54
N LEU A 911 -15.35 -10.91 30.05
CA LEU A 911 -15.92 -12.13 29.50
C LEU A 911 -17.45 -12.23 29.67
N PRO A 912 -18.17 -12.78 28.66
CA PRO A 912 -19.56 -13.22 28.83
C PRO A 912 -19.62 -14.50 29.69
N LYS A 913 -20.81 -14.99 30.03
CA LYS A 913 -20.95 -16.33 30.64
C LYS A 913 -20.50 -17.40 29.62
N VAL A 914 -19.50 -18.21 30.00
CA VAL A 914 -18.96 -19.30 29.16
C VAL A 914 -19.08 -20.61 29.93
N GLU A 915 -19.66 -21.67 29.36
CA GLU A 915 -19.82 -22.94 30.10
C GLU A 915 -18.50 -23.69 30.32
N THR A 916 -17.60 -23.68 29.33
CA THR A 916 -16.20 -24.12 29.48
C THR A 916 -15.24 -23.07 28.93
N LEU A 917 -14.34 -22.56 29.76
CA LEU A 917 -13.20 -21.77 29.33
C LEU A 917 -11.94 -22.65 29.32
N GLY A 918 -11.16 -22.63 28.25
CA GLY A 918 -10.01 -23.50 28.10
C GLY A 918 -8.75 -22.81 27.62
N PHE A 919 -7.63 -23.48 27.87
CA PHE A 919 -6.30 -23.14 27.38
C PHE A 919 -5.73 -24.35 26.65
N VAL A 920 -5.07 -24.13 25.51
CA VAL A 920 -4.55 -25.16 24.61
C VAL A 920 -3.10 -24.86 24.25
N CYS A 921 -2.21 -25.85 24.31
CA CYS A 921 -0.77 -25.71 23.97
C CYS A 921 -0.12 -24.47 24.67
N ASN A 922 -0.47 -24.21 25.94
CA ASN A 922 0.04 -23.09 26.76
C ASN A 922 1.07 -23.57 27.80
N ASN A 923 2.09 -22.75 28.07
CA ASN A 923 3.03 -22.99 29.16
C ASN A 923 2.74 -22.02 30.32
N PHE A 924 2.47 -22.54 31.51
CA PHE A 924 2.22 -21.74 32.71
C PHE A 924 3.29 -22.01 33.76
N SER A 925 3.86 -20.94 34.33
CA SER A 925 4.51 -21.03 35.64
C SER A 925 3.47 -21.27 36.75
N ASP A 926 3.91 -21.78 37.89
CA ASP A 926 3.08 -21.99 39.09
C ASP A 926 2.25 -20.73 39.45
N GLU A 927 2.89 -19.55 39.47
CA GLU A 927 2.23 -18.29 39.77
C GLU A 927 1.18 -17.89 38.72
N GLU A 928 1.43 -18.16 37.44
CA GLU A 928 0.50 -17.86 36.36
C GLU A 928 -0.70 -18.80 36.39
N PHE A 929 -0.47 -20.10 36.58
CA PHE A 929 -1.53 -21.09 36.72
C PHE A 929 -2.43 -20.77 37.92
N ILE A 930 -1.86 -20.44 39.07
CA ILE A 930 -2.61 -19.98 40.25
C ILE A 930 -3.37 -18.67 39.95
N SER A 931 -2.73 -17.72 39.26
CA SER A 931 -3.38 -16.44 38.88
C SER A 931 -4.58 -16.66 37.95
N VAL A 932 -4.51 -17.61 37.02
CA VAL A 932 -5.61 -18.00 36.12
C VAL A 932 -6.77 -18.59 36.92
N LEU A 933 -6.49 -19.55 37.81
CA LEU A 933 -7.51 -20.19 38.65
C LEU A 933 -8.26 -19.17 39.52
N ILE A 934 -7.53 -18.28 40.19
CA ILE A 934 -8.12 -17.22 41.03
C ILE A 934 -9.00 -16.28 40.20
N PHE A 935 -8.48 -15.76 39.08
CA PHE A 935 -9.19 -14.75 38.29
C PHE A 935 -10.51 -15.27 37.70
N PHE A 936 -10.53 -16.48 37.14
CA PHE A 936 -11.77 -17.04 36.56
C PHE A 936 -12.72 -17.60 37.61
N GLY A 937 -12.21 -18.06 38.75
CA GLY A 937 -13.01 -18.43 39.92
C GLY A 937 -13.75 -17.24 40.54
N GLU A 938 -13.04 -16.17 40.89
CA GLU A 938 -13.61 -14.98 41.54
C GLU A 938 -14.67 -14.26 40.68
N ASN A 939 -14.54 -14.31 39.36
CA ASN A 939 -15.49 -13.66 38.43
C ASN A 939 -16.70 -14.54 38.05
N ALA A 940 -16.79 -15.80 38.52
CA ALA A 940 -17.87 -16.75 38.24
C ALA A 940 -18.26 -16.86 36.74
N VAL A 941 -17.28 -16.67 35.85
CA VAL A 941 -17.49 -16.58 34.39
C VAL A 941 -17.86 -17.94 33.80
N THR A 942 -17.36 -19.01 34.41
CA THR A 942 -17.44 -20.37 33.88
C THR A 942 -17.63 -21.43 34.95
N SER A 943 -18.29 -22.53 34.56
CA SER A 943 -18.44 -23.76 35.33
C SER A 943 -17.29 -24.75 35.16
N LYS A 944 -16.38 -24.53 34.20
CA LYS A 944 -15.30 -25.46 33.88
C LYS A 944 -14.09 -24.75 33.28
N LEU A 945 -12.92 -24.97 33.88
CA LEU A 945 -11.62 -24.67 33.28
C LEU A 945 -11.01 -25.94 32.66
N SER A 946 -10.50 -25.82 31.44
CA SER A 946 -9.85 -26.93 30.71
C SER A 946 -8.43 -26.56 30.31
N PHE A 947 -7.47 -27.44 30.56
CA PHE A 947 -6.08 -27.28 30.14
C PHE A 947 -5.71 -28.48 29.26
N VAL A 948 -5.54 -28.20 27.96
CA VAL A 948 -5.29 -29.19 26.91
C VAL A 948 -3.86 -29.03 26.44
N ASP A 949 -3.04 -30.07 26.60
CA ASP A 949 -1.63 -30.08 26.18
C ASP A 949 -0.83 -28.88 26.69
N CYS A 950 -1.21 -28.40 27.89
CA CYS A 950 -0.56 -27.30 28.57
C CYS A 950 0.50 -27.83 29.54
N ASN A 951 1.67 -27.18 29.57
CA ASN A 951 2.60 -27.39 30.66
C ASN A 951 2.06 -26.67 31.90
N ILE A 952 1.53 -27.45 32.84
CA ILE A 952 0.99 -27.00 34.13
C ILE A 952 1.75 -27.65 35.28
N PRO A 953 1.78 -27.02 36.48
CA PRO A 953 2.45 -27.60 37.64
C PRO A 953 1.99 -29.02 37.93
N VAL A 954 2.93 -29.94 38.18
CA VAL A 954 2.61 -31.37 38.31
C VAL A 954 1.78 -31.64 39.56
N GLU A 955 2.06 -30.92 40.66
CA GLU A 955 1.33 -30.96 41.92
C GLU A 955 1.16 -29.53 42.44
N LEU A 956 -0.04 -29.17 42.90
CA LEU A 956 -0.25 -27.97 43.71
C LEU A 956 -0.07 -28.34 45.18
N SER A 957 0.65 -27.52 45.95
CA SER A 957 0.76 -27.75 47.40
C SER A 957 -0.62 -27.69 48.07
N GLU A 958 -0.83 -28.47 49.13
CA GLU A 958 -2.05 -28.42 49.94
C GLU A 958 -2.36 -26.99 50.46
N SER A 959 -1.32 -26.21 50.79
CA SER A 959 -1.47 -24.80 51.18
C SER A 959 -2.04 -23.93 50.04
N THR A 960 -1.61 -24.19 48.80
CA THR A 960 -2.14 -23.52 47.60
C THR A 960 -3.58 -23.92 47.34
N ILE A 961 -3.91 -25.22 47.45
CA ILE A 961 -5.28 -25.73 47.28
C ILE A 961 -6.21 -25.14 48.35
N HIS A 962 -5.76 -25.06 49.61
CA HIS A 962 -6.52 -24.43 50.68
C HIS A 962 -6.77 -22.93 50.41
N SER A 963 -5.73 -22.19 49.99
CA SER A 963 -5.85 -20.76 49.63
C SER A 963 -6.81 -20.54 48.45
N LEU A 964 -6.76 -21.40 47.43
CA LEU A 964 -7.69 -21.36 46.30
C LEU A 964 -9.14 -21.60 46.74
N LYS A 965 -9.41 -22.64 47.53
CA LYS A 965 -10.75 -22.91 48.09
C LYS A 965 -11.26 -21.76 48.96
N GLN A 966 -10.38 -21.12 49.74
CA GLN A 966 -10.74 -19.99 50.60
C GLN A 966 -11.12 -18.73 49.79
N ARG A 967 -10.52 -18.51 48.61
CA ARG A 967 -10.82 -17.35 47.74
C ARG A 967 -11.98 -17.59 46.79
N ILE A 968 -12.05 -18.78 46.18
CA ILE A 968 -13.02 -19.10 45.11
C ILE A 968 -14.33 -19.66 45.68
N GLY A 969 -14.30 -20.31 46.85
CA GLY A 969 -15.44 -20.97 47.48
C GLY A 969 -15.31 -22.49 47.53
N THR A 970 -16.22 -23.13 48.27
CA THR A 970 -16.08 -24.52 48.74
C THR A 970 -16.28 -25.62 47.68
N ASN A 971 -16.68 -25.28 46.44
CA ASN A 971 -17.16 -26.27 45.47
C ASN A 971 -16.12 -26.68 44.39
N MET A 972 -14.96 -26.02 44.35
CA MET A 972 -13.91 -26.29 43.37
C MET A 972 -13.39 -27.74 43.46
N ARG A 973 -13.43 -28.46 42.33
CA ARG A 973 -12.96 -29.85 42.19
C ARG A 973 -11.99 -30.01 41.01
N VAL A 974 -10.69 -30.06 41.34
CA VAL A 974 -9.64 -30.44 40.38
C VAL A 974 -9.80 -31.92 40.00
N GLN A 975 -9.82 -32.23 38.69
CA GLN A 975 -9.82 -33.61 38.18
C GLN A 975 -8.77 -33.78 37.07
N ARG A 976 -7.65 -34.42 37.41
CA ARG A 976 -6.71 -34.87 36.38
C ARG A 976 -7.28 -36.10 35.70
N LYS A 977 -7.60 -35.99 34.40
CA LYS A 977 -8.02 -37.10 33.55
C LYS A 977 -7.00 -37.30 32.44
N THR A 978 -6.24 -38.40 32.53
CA THR A 978 -5.41 -38.88 31.43
C THR A 978 -6.22 -39.84 30.56
N ASP A 979 -7.13 -39.26 29.77
CA ASP A 979 -7.86 -40.01 28.74
C ASP A 979 -6.97 -40.07 27.47
N GLN A 980 -6.79 -41.25 26.87
CA GLN A 980 -6.14 -41.36 25.55
C GLN A 980 -7.11 -40.86 24.48
N VAL A 981 -6.69 -39.86 23.70
CA VAL A 981 -7.45 -39.27 22.59
C VAL A 981 -6.52 -39.13 21.39
N ASP A 982 -7.06 -39.28 20.17
CA ASP A 982 -6.31 -39.06 18.92
C ASP A 982 -5.68 -37.65 18.86
N PRO A 983 -4.50 -37.51 18.21
CA PRO A 983 -3.72 -36.28 18.24
C PRO A 983 -4.47 -35.09 17.63
N SER A 984 -4.46 -33.97 18.36
CA SER A 984 -5.02 -32.70 17.92
C SER A 984 -4.02 -31.90 17.07
N PRO A 985 -4.45 -30.89 16.27
CA PRO A 985 -3.59 -30.20 15.31
C PRO A 985 -2.76 -29.06 15.94
N CYS A 986 -1.92 -29.37 16.94
CA CYS A 986 -0.71 -28.57 17.19
C CYS A 986 0.39 -29.16 16.27
N GLU A 987 0.79 -28.41 15.24
CA GLU A 987 1.67 -28.90 14.17
C GLU A 987 3.11 -29.16 14.67
N LEU A 988 3.69 -30.28 14.21
CA LEU A 988 5.05 -30.81 14.42
C LEU A 988 5.40 -31.47 15.78
N ASP A 989 5.76 -32.75 15.63
CA ASP A 989 6.34 -33.73 16.56
C ASP A 989 5.47 -34.40 17.64
N TYR A 990 5.67 -35.73 17.73
CA TYR A 990 4.85 -36.70 18.44
C TYR A 990 4.71 -36.42 19.95
N TYR A 991 3.55 -35.93 20.38
CA TYR A 991 3.12 -35.95 21.78
C TYR A 991 1.78 -36.65 21.97
N THR A 992 1.74 -37.60 22.90
CA THR A 992 0.49 -38.13 23.45
C THR A 992 -0.10 -37.12 24.43
N GLY A 993 -1.16 -36.45 24.00
CA GLY A 993 -1.75 -35.32 24.72
C GLY A 993 -2.19 -35.66 26.15
N LYS A 994 -1.93 -34.74 27.09
CA LYS A 994 -2.32 -34.87 28.50
C LYS A 994 -3.34 -33.81 28.85
N TRP A 995 -4.58 -34.25 29.05
CA TRP A 995 -5.65 -33.37 29.50
C TRP A 995 -5.57 -33.14 31.01
N SER A 996 -5.95 -31.95 31.46
CA SER A 996 -6.17 -31.64 32.87
C SER A 996 -7.35 -30.71 33.00
N THR A 997 -8.37 -31.12 33.78
CA THR A 997 -9.63 -30.39 33.89
C THR A 997 -9.83 -29.92 35.32
N VAL A 998 -10.25 -28.66 35.48
CA VAL A 998 -10.57 -28.08 36.77
C VAL A 998 -12.04 -27.66 36.73
N TYR A 999 -12.87 -28.31 37.54
CA TYR A 999 -14.25 -27.88 37.77
C TYR A 999 -14.23 -26.83 38.89
N LEU A 1000 -14.89 -25.70 38.67
CA LEU A 1000 -14.98 -24.57 39.61
C LEU A 1000 -16.34 -24.59 40.32
#